data_AF-A0A951WYJ1-F1
#
_entry.id   AF-A0A951WYJ1-F1
#
_cell.length_a   1.000
_cell.length_b   1.000
_cell.length_c   1.000
_cell.angle_alpha   90.00
_cell.angle_beta   90.00
_cell.angle_gamma   90.00
#
_symmetry.space_group_name_H-M   'P 1'
#
loop_
_entity.id
_entity.type
_entity.pdbx_description
1 polymer ?
#
loop_
_entity_poly.entity_id
_entity_poly.type
_entity_poly.pdbx_seq_one_letter_code
_entity_poly.pdbx_strand_id
1 'polypeptide(L)'
;MDMLRTMAGTLARIVMAVVLLVTAFPVLPAAAQDDAPAVLILPVDRATFLPGAFFDFRVEVHAEELPEDFAVTINGDDASTFFGAEPASESWTFGPEEEPVPVQSVVWRQVTLAEPGLYVVEVTAGGAVESVSWYVQQPHSSAGAKNVILFVADGMSVPMLTAARVVSRGNTEGKYNGAFAMDQMEAVGLVHTSGLDSIITDSANSASAYNTGHKSAVNALGVYPDTSADTLDDPRQETLAEMLKRARGMAIGIVTTSGWTDATPAAVFAHTRRRGDRDFIAAEALDEGLVPEVIMGGDGRYMIPSDVAGGRREDGRNLFDEYEAAGYTVVTTATELEEAMSEGTPEKLLGIFHSSDMSVWLDRNVYTDNLGDFTDQPGLPDMTVAALDVLAQNENGFYLMVEAASVDKQMHPLDADRMIADLIEFDNAIAAAIEWAAANAPETLIVVTADHGHGYEVYGTVDVEAFNAAEDEAGKRNAIGIYADAGVPTYEDADGDFFPDSWETAVTLAGVVNNHPEYTEDFQVSPVPRVPAVQDADGNYVDNPDDDPSGIFMSGDLPMDSNSGVHTLQDVPVFAAGPGAEYFNAVLDNTEIFFGMAYALGLDLTVEDGMAVAEEAMAEGEEIECEGVVFNDRCYLR
;
A
#
# COMPACT_ATOMS: atom_id res chain seq x y z
N MET A 1 -66.52 -13.92 20.68
CA MET A 1 -67.24 -13.75 19.40
C MET A 1 -66.16 -13.75 18.33
N ASP A 2 -65.58 -14.88 17.97
CA ASP A 2 -66.20 -16.12 17.48
C ASP A 2 -66.97 -15.92 16.17
N MET A 3 -66.63 -16.74 15.18
CA MET A 3 -66.75 -16.57 13.71
C MET A 3 -65.54 -15.85 13.08
N LEU A 4 -64.67 -16.46 12.27
CA LEU A 4 -64.79 -17.66 11.43
C LEU A 4 -63.45 -18.42 11.32
N ARG A 5 -63.54 -19.75 11.43
CA ARG A 5 -62.59 -20.70 10.86
C ARG A 5 -63.01 -21.03 9.41
N THR A 6 -61.99 -21.34 8.62
CA THR A 6 -61.84 -22.45 7.66
C THR A 6 -61.69 -22.11 6.16
N MET A 7 -60.53 -22.55 5.64
CA MET A 7 -60.16 -22.98 4.28
C MET A 7 -59.29 -22.06 3.41
N ALA A 8 -58.00 -22.47 3.38
CA ALA A 8 -57.17 -22.78 2.21
C ALA A 8 -56.39 -21.66 1.47
N GLY A 9 -55.09 -21.61 1.80
CA GLY A 9 -53.95 -21.40 0.88
C GLY A 9 -53.64 -19.94 0.53
N THR A 10 -52.43 -19.40 0.67
CA THR A 10 -51.08 -19.98 0.56
C THR A 10 -50.09 -18.97 1.15
N LEU A 11 -48.92 -19.45 1.60
CA LEU A 11 -47.65 -18.74 1.86
C LEU A 11 -47.42 -17.96 3.17
N ALA A 12 -46.17 -18.15 3.64
CA ALA A 12 -45.38 -17.39 4.61
C ALA A 12 -45.56 -17.70 6.11
N ARG A 13 -44.86 -18.74 6.57
CA ARG A 13 -44.24 -18.82 7.90
C ARG A 13 -42.90 -19.55 7.78
N ILE A 14 -41.96 -19.15 8.65
CA ILE A 14 -40.61 -19.68 8.99
C ILE A 14 -39.53 -18.63 8.64
N VAL A 15 -38.56 -18.24 9.48
CA VAL A 15 -38.16 -18.59 10.86
C VAL A 15 -37.19 -17.50 11.36
N MET A 16 -37.09 -17.40 12.69
CA MET A 16 -36.06 -16.68 13.44
C MET A 16 -34.89 -17.64 13.67
N ALA A 17 -33.69 -17.39 13.11
CA ALA A 17 -32.44 -18.04 13.52
C ALA A 17 -31.20 -17.24 13.05
N VAL A 18 -30.51 -16.71 14.06
CA VAL A 18 -29.10 -16.32 14.23
C VAL A 18 -28.14 -16.48 13.03
N VAL A 19 -27.41 -15.38 12.80
CA VAL A 19 -26.36 -15.13 11.83
C VAL A 19 -25.10 -15.94 12.16
N LEU A 20 -24.64 -16.72 11.19
CA LEU A 20 -23.28 -17.26 11.06
C LEU A 20 -22.86 -16.83 9.65
N LEU A 21 -21.98 -15.83 9.55
CA LEU A 21 -21.43 -15.35 8.27
C LEU A 21 -20.52 -16.45 7.72
N VAL A 22 -21.06 -17.25 6.80
CA VAL A 22 -20.29 -18.13 5.93
C VAL A 22 -19.99 -17.33 4.67
N THR A 23 -18.71 -17.14 4.39
CA THR A 23 -18.19 -16.60 3.13
C THR A 23 -18.76 -17.39 1.95
N ALA A 24 -19.17 -16.67 0.91
CA ALA A 24 -19.87 -17.26 -0.23
C ALA A 24 -18.92 -18.13 -1.08
N PHE A 25 -18.74 -19.39 -0.69
CA PHE A 25 -18.41 -20.47 -1.62
C PHE A 25 -19.67 -20.83 -2.44
N PRO A 26 -19.52 -21.29 -3.69
CA PRO A 26 -20.67 -21.72 -4.49
C PRO A 26 -21.32 -22.95 -3.87
N VAL A 27 -22.57 -22.82 -3.43
CA VAL A 27 -23.37 -23.96 -2.94
C VAL A 27 -23.81 -24.83 -4.11
N LEU A 28 -23.16 -25.98 -4.29
CA LEU A 28 -23.60 -27.05 -5.20
C LEU A 28 -24.67 -27.95 -4.53
N PRO A 29 -25.61 -28.52 -5.30
CA PRO A 29 -26.67 -29.36 -4.77
C PRO A 29 -26.14 -30.77 -4.41
N ALA A 30 -26.40 -31.20 -3.17
CA ALA A 30 -26.04 -32.52 -2.68
C ALA A 30 -26.76 -33.66 -3.44
N ALA A 31 -25.99 -34.40 -4.25
CA ALA A 31 -26.30 -35.78 -4.65
C ALA A 31 -25.05 -36.51 -5.17
N ALA A 32 -24.29 -37.12 -4.25
CA ALA A 32 -23.39 -38.27 -4.45
C ALA A 32 -22.76 -38.43 -5.85
N GLN A 33 -21.76 -37.59 -6.11
CA GLN A 33 -20.62 -37.88 -6.97
C GLN A 33 -19.42 -37.86 -6.00
N ASP A 34 -18.44 -38.75 -6.11
CA ASP A 34 -17.19 -38.59 -5.33
C ASP A 34 -16.60 -37.25 -5.79
N ASP A 35 -16.78 -36.19 -4.99
CA ASP A 35 -16.44 -34.83 -5.40
C ASP A 35 -14.93 -34.75 -5.52
N ALA A 36 -14.46 -34.39 -6.71
CA ALA A 36 -13.03 -34.24 -6.98
C ALA A 36 -12.41 -33.21 -6.01
N PRO A 37 -11.14 -33.38 -5.61
CA PRO A 37 -10.51 -32.48 -4.65
C PRO A 37 -10.44 -31.05 -5.20
N ALA A 38 -10.57 -30.05 -4.32
CA ALA A 38 -10.32 -28.68 -4.69
C ALA A 38 -8.81 -28.49 -5.01
N VAL A 39 -8.52 -27.72 -6.04
CA VAL A 39 -7.15 -27.43 -6.49
C VAL A 39 -6.96 -25.91 -6.52
N LEU A 40 -5.91 -25.43 -5.88
CA LEU A 40 -5.45 -24.04 -5.96
C LEU A 40 -4.19 -23.99 -6.81
N ILE A 41 -4.14 -23.08 -7.78
CA ILE A 41 -2.99 -22.85 -8.65
C ILE A 41 -2.52 -21.41 -8.46
N LEU A 42 -1.28 -21.22 -8.02
CA LEU A 42 -0.63 -19.93 -7.82
C LEU A 42 0.66 -19.90 -8.65
N PRO A 43 0.90 -18.93 -9.54
CA PRO A 43 0.14 -17.70 -9.77
C PRO A 43 -1.29 -17.89 -10.31
N VAL A 44 -2.15 -16.93 -9.98
CA VAL A 44 -3.58 -16.95 -10.26
C VAL A 44 -3.89 -16.81 -11.76
N ASP A 45 -5.14 -17.12 -12.15
CA ASP A 45 -5.59 -16.94 -13.53
C ASP A 45 -5.40 -15.49 -14.00
N ARG A 46 -4.96 -15.36 -15.25
CA ARG A 46 -4.63 -14.09 -15.91
C ARG A 46 -3.46 -13.32 -15.28
N ALA A 47 -2.64 -13.96 -14.44
CA ALA A 47 -1.38 -13.39 -13.99
C ALA A 47 -0.52 -12.99 -15.20
N THR A 48 0.13 -11.84 -15.09
CA THR A 48 0.90 -11.23 -16.16
C THR A 48 2.35 -11.05 -15.71
N PHE A 49 3.32 -11.30 -16.59
CA PHE A 49 4.74 -11.36 -16.26
C PHE A 49 5.56 -10.53 -17.24
N LEU A 50 6.67 -9.98 -16.74
CA LEU A 50 7.81 -9.64 -17.60
C LEU A 50 8.56 -10.93 -17.97
N PRO A 51 9.04 -11.07 -19.22
CA PRO A 51 9.92 -12.16 -19.59
C PRO A 51 11.17 -12.18 -18.70
N GLY A 52 11.52 -13.33 -18.13
CA GLY A 52 12.70 -13.46 -17.25
C GLY A 52 12.47 -13.03 -15.79
N ALA A 53 11.26 -12.61 -15.42
CA ALA A 53 10.90 -12.39 -14.00
C ALA A 53 10.92 -13.72 -13.23
N PHE A 54 11.37 -13.68 -11.98
CA PHE A 54 11.28 -14.78 -11.05
C PHE A 54 9.92 -14.80 -10.36
N PHE A 55 9.43 -16.00 -10.07
CA PHE A 55 8.25 -16.22 -9.24
C PHE A 55 8.26 -17.64 -8.69
N ASP A 56 7.46 -17.87 -7.66
CA ASP A 56 7.16 -19.21 -7.18
C ASP A 56 5.88 -19.74 -7.82
N PHE A 57 5.92 -21.00 -8.25
CA PHE A 57 4.77 -21.73 -8.77
C PHE A 57 4.34 -22.80 -7.77
N ARG A 58 3.14 -22.68 -7.21
CA ARG A 58 2.56 -23.63 -6.25
C ARG A 58 1.24 -24.19 -6.76
N VAL A 59 1.06 -25.49 -6.52
CA VAL A 59 -0.21 -26.18 -6.71
C VAL A 59 -0.58 -26.87 -5.41
N GLU A 60 -1.74 -26.52 -4.87
CA GLU A 60 -2.31 -27.21 -3.71
C GLU A 60 -3.47 -28.11 -4.15
N VAL A 61 -3.52 -29.31 -3.57
CA VAL A 61 -4.62 -30.26 -3.73
C VAL A 61 -5.18 -30.53 -2.34
N HIS A 62 -6.44 -30.17 -2.12
CA HIS A 62 -7.11 -30.32 -0.83
C HIS A 62 -7.57 -31.77 -0.64
N ALA A 63 -6.62 -32.64 -0.30
CA ALA A 63 -6.80 -34.09 -0.14
C ALA A 63 -5.82 -34.65 0.92
N GLU A 64 -6.13 -35.83 1.46
CA GLU A 64 -5.26 -36.52 2.42
C GLU A 64 -3.91 -36.94 1.81
N GLU A 65 -3.92 -37.34 0.54
CA GLU A 65 -2.74 -37.76 -0.24
C GLU A 65 -2.89 -37.26 -1.68
N LEU A 66 -1.78 -37.06 -2.39
CA LEU A 66 -1.81 -36.69 -3.81
C LEU A 66 -2.45 -37.83 -4.61
N PRO A 67 -3.48 -37.54 -5.43
CA PRO A 67 -4.12 -38.55 -6.27
C PRO A 67 -3.13 -39.23 -7.23
N GLU A 68 -3.38 -40.51 -7.57
CA GLU A 68 -2.51 -41.27 -8.49
C GLU A 68 -2.42 -40.64 -9.90
N ASP A 69 -3.45 -39.90 -10.31
CA ASP A 69 -3.53 -39.16 -11.57
C ASP A 69 -3.09 -37.69 -11.45
N PHE A 70 -2.42 -37.33 -10.35
CA PHE A 70 -1.87 -35.99 -10.17
C PHE A 70 -0.87 -35.65 -11.28
N ALA A 71 -1.12 -34.57 -12.02
CA ALA A 71 -0.21 -34.06 -13.03
C ALA A 71 -0.36 -32.54 -13.16
N VAL A 72 0.77 -31.88 -13.45
CA VAL A 72 0.84 -30.44 -13.71
C VAL A 72 1.53 -30.25 -15.05
N THR A 73 0.85 -29.57 -15.97
CA THR A 73 1.40 -29.31 -17.31
C THR A 73 1.36 -27.83 -17.66
N ILE A 74 2.34 -27.39 -18.43
CA ILE A 74 2.45 -26.03 -18.98
C ILE A 74 2.50 -26.16 -20.49
N ASN A 75 1.49 -25.62 -21.17
CA ASN A 75 1.29 -25.78 -22.62
C ASN A 75 1.27 -27.25 -23.07
N GLY A 76 0.84 -28.16 -22.18
CA GLY A 76 0.79 -29.60 -22.40
C GLY A 76 2.09 -30.35 -22.13
N ASP A 77 3.20 -29.66 -21.82
CA ASP A 77 4.44 -30.29 -21.35
C ASP A 77 4.43 -30.42 -19.83
N ASP A 78 4.98 -31.50 -19.30
CA ASP A 78 5.14 -31.71 -17.85
C ASP A 78 5.90 -30.55 -17.19
N ALA A 79 5.40 -30.01 -16.08
CA ALA A 79 5.96 -28.82 -15.44
C ALA A 79 7.40 -29.01 -14.96
N SER A 80 7.75 -30.17 -14.39
CA SER A 80 9.13 -30.47 -13.98
C SER A 80 10.07 -30.46 -15.18
N THR A 81 9.62 -31.04 -16.30
CA THR A 81 10.38 -31.05 -17.56
C THR A 81 10.50 -29.64 -18.15
N PHE A 82 9.43 -28.86 -18.11
CA PHE A 82 9.38 -27.49 -18.62
C PHE A 82 10.36 -26.57 -17.88
N PHE A 83 10.38 -26.62 -16.55
CA PHE A 83 11.30 -25.84 -15.72
C PHE A 83 12.69 -26.48 -15.56
N GLY A 84 12.85 -27.75 -15.92
CA GLY A 84 14.08 -28.50 -15.70
C GLY A 84 14.40 -28.76 -14.21
N ALA A 85 13.39 -28.69 -13.34
CA ALA A 85 13.51 -28.85 -11.90
C ALA A 85 12.31 -29.61 -11.33
N GLU A 86 12.55 -30.49 -10.36
CA GLU A 86 11.46 -31.16 -9.63
C GLU A 86 10.91 -30.25 -8.52
N PRO A 87 9.60 -30.27 -8.25
CA PRO A 87 9.02 -29.49 -7.17
C PRO A 87 9.39 -30.08 -5.80
N ALA A 88 9.42 -29.22 -4.79
CA ALA A 88 9.35 -29.66 -3.41
C ALA A 88 7.92 -30.05 -3.05
N SER A 89 7.74 -31.11 -2.26
CA SER A 89 6.43 -31.49 -1.72
C SER A 89 6.25 -30.97 -0.31
N GLU A 90 5.11 -30.37 -0.05
CA GLU A 90 4.72 -29.80 1.24
C GLU A 90 3.32 -30.33 1.62
N SER A 91 3.00 -30.34 2.92
CA SER A 91 1.68 -30.76 3.37
C SER A 91 1.32 -30.14 4.71
N TRP A 92 0.07 -29.72 4.85
CA TRP A 92 -0.46 -29.14 6.08
C TRP A 92 -1.97 -29.38 6.18
N THR A 93 -2.60 -28.79 7.18
CA THR A 93 -4.05 -28.77 7.36
C THR A 93 -4.50 -27.35 7.66
N PHE A 94 -5.59 -26.90 7.06
CA PHE A 94 -6.18 -25.59 7.32
C PHE A 94 -7.68 -25.70 7.63
N GLY A 95 -8.31 -24.59 8.00
CA GLY A 95 -9.73 -24.54 8.36
C GLY A 95 -10.00 -24.77 9.86
N PRO A 96 -11.28 -24.81 10.26
CA PRO A 96 -11.67 -24.97 11.66
C PRO A 96 -11.23 -26.32 12.24
N GLU A 97 -10.89 -26.35 13.52
CA GLU A 97 -10.43 -27.58 14.20
C GLU A 97 -11.45 -28.73 14.09
N GLU A 98 -12.74 -28.41 14.02
CA GLU A 98 -13.81 -29.41 13.89
C GLU A 98 -13.89 -30.04 12.50
N GLU A 99 -13.45 -29.33 11.46
CA GLU A 99 -13.50 -29.76 10.05
C GLU A 99 -12.21 -29.34 9.31
N PRO A 100 -11.04 -29.91 9.68
CA PRO A 100 -9.77 -29.55 9.04
C PRO A 100 -9.72 -30.09 7.61
N VAL A 101 -9.15 -29.29 6.73
CA VAL A 101 -8.93 -29.64 5.32
C VAL A 101 -7.45 -29.99 5.14
N PRO A 102 -7.12 -31.27 4.84
CA PRO A 102 -5.75 -31.65 4.51
C PRO A 102 -5.35 -31.09 3.14
N VAL A 103 -4.10 -30.66 3.03
CA VAL A 103 -3.51 -30.11 1.81
C VAL A 103 -2.25 -30.86 1.47
N GLN A 104 -2.14 -31.27 0.22
CA GLN A 104 -0.88 -31.69 -0.40
C GLN A 104 -0.48 -30.61 -1.39
N SER A 105 0.74 -30.11 -1.28
CA SER A 105 1.27 -29.05 -2.12
C SER A 105 2.52 -29.51 -2.85
N VAL A 106 2.66 -29.04 -4.09
CA VAL A 106 3.93 -29.07 -4.83
C VAL A 106 4.32 -27.64 -5.19
N VAL A 107 5.58 -27.29 -4.95
CA VAL A 107 6.10 -25.94 -5.20
C VAL A 107 7.40 -25.98 -5.99
N TRP A 108 7.43 -25.20 -7.08
CA TRP A 108 8.64 -24.84 -7.79
C TRP A 108 9.03 -23.44 -7.35
N ARG A 109 10.10 -23.35 -6.56
CA ARG A 109 10.63 -22.07 -6.11
C ARG A 109 11.48 -21.45 -7.20
N GLN A 110 11.28 -20.15 -7.41
CA GLN A 110 12.09 -19.32 -8.30
C GLN A 110 12.22 -19.88 -9.73
N VAL A 111 11.07 -20.05 -10.37
CA VAL A 111 11.01 -20.35 -11.80
C VAL A 111 10.89 -19.07 -12.62
N THR A 112 11.03 -19.19 -13.94
CA THR A 112 10.89 -18.07 -14.86
C THR A 112 10.24 -18.49 -16.17
N LEU A 113 9.61 -17.53 -16.85
CA LEU A 113 9.08 -17.67 -18.21
C LEU A 113 9.84 -16.71 -19.12
N ALA A 114 10.65 -17.24 -20.03
CA ALA A 114 11.54 -16.44 -20.88
C ALA A 114 10.88 -15.95 -22.18
N GLU A 115 9.96 -16.73 -22.75
CA GLU A 115 9.38 -16.41 -24.05
C GLU A 115 8.05 -15.66 -23.88
N PRO A 116 7.86 -14.50 -24.54
CA PRO A 116 6.58 -13.81 -24.53
C PRO A 116 5.45 -14.65 -25.13
N GLY A 117 4.27 -14.63 -24.52
CA GLY A 117 3.12 -15.38 -24.99
C GLY A 117 2.15 -15.81 -23.91
N LEU A 118 1.17 -16.60 -24.32
CA LEU A 118 0.22 -17.25 -23.42
C LEU A 118 0.79 -18.59 -22.97
N TYR A 119 0.81 -18.81 -21.66
CA TYR A 119 1.10 -20.08 -21.03
C TYR A 119 -0.18 -20.61 -20.38
N VAL A 120 -0.59 -21.81 -20.75
CA VAL A 120 -1.74 -22.48 -20.14
C VAL A 120 -1.22 -23.53 -19.18
N VAL A 121 -1.54 -23.36 -17.91
CA VAL A 121 -1.24 -24.36 -16.88
C VAL A 121 -2.49 -25.19 -16.65
N GLU A 122 -2.37 -26.50 -16.73
CA GLU A 122 -3.44 -27.45 -16.45
C GLU A 122 -2.99 -28.40 -15.33
N VAL A 123 -3.84 -28.55 -14.31
CA VAL A 123 -3.64 -29.48 -13.21
C VAL A 123 -4.75 -30.54 -13.24
N THR A 124 -4.36 -31.81 -13.22
CA THR A 124 -5.28 -32.92 -13.00
C THR A 124 -5.04 -33.51 -11.62
N ALA A 125 -6.11 -33.76 -10.84
CA ALA A 125 -5.99 -34.37 -9.51
C ALA A 125 -7.31 -35.05 -9.11
N GLY A 126 -7.32 -36.38 -8.98
CA GLY A 126 -8.47 -37.12 -8.46
C GLY A 126 -9.75 -36.92 -9.28
N GLY A 127 -9.60 -36.77 -10.60
CA GLY A 127 -10.70 -36.41 -11.52
C GLY A 127 -11.02 -34.91 -11.63
N ALA A 128 -10.41 -34.03 -10.82
CA ALA A 128 -10.45 -32.58 -11.03
C ALA A 128 -9.54 -32.23 -12.21
N VAL A 129 -9.97 -31.24 -13.00
CA VAL A 129 -9.16 -30.63 -14.06
C VAL A 129 -9.34 -29.13 -13.95
N GLU A 130 -8.33 -28.45 -13.39
CA GLU A 130 -8.30 -26.99 -13.26
C GLU A 130 -7.26 -26.39 -14.20
N SER A 131 -7.50 -25.17 -14.66
CA SER A 131 -6.57 -24.50 -15.58
C SER A 131 -6.49 -23.01 -15.34
N VAL A 132 -5.29 -22.45 -15.45
CA VAL A 132 -5.04 -21.01 -15.42
C VAL A 132 -4.26 -20.57 -16.66
N SER A 133 -4.46 -19.32 -17.06
CA SER A 133 -3.76 -18.68 -18.18
C SER A 133 -2.81 -17.61 -17.66
N TRP A 134 -1.53 -17.71 -17.99
CA TRP A 134 -0.52 -16.71 -17.68
C TRP A 134 -0.08 -15.97 -18.94
N TYR A 135 0.10 -14.67 -18.84
CA TYR A 135 0.49 -13.81 -19.96
C TYR A 135 1.89 -13.25 -19.73
N VAL A 136 2.85 -13.67 -20.55
CA VAL A 136 4.17 -13.05 -20.56
C VAL A 136 4.16 -11.93 -21.60
N GLN A 137 4.25 -10.69 -21.14
CA GLN A 137 4.19 -9.52 -22.02
C GLN A 137 5.45 -9.43 -22.90
N GLN A 138 5.30 -8.84 -24.09
CA GLN A 138 6.46 -8.60 -24.95
C GLN A 138 7.38 -7.56 -24.30
N PRO A 139 8.72 -7.74 -24.33
CA PRO A 139 9.65 -6.71 -23.88
C PRO A 139 9.38 -5.42 -24.66
N HIS A 140 9.21 -4.33 -23.93
CA HIS A 140 8.99 -3.03 -24.53
C HIS A 140 10.33 -2.37 -24.89
N SER A 141 10.37 -1.66 -26.01
CA SER A 141 11.47 -0.74 -26.28
C SER A 141 11.41 0.42 -25.28
N SER A 142 12.51 0.68 -24.57
CA SER A 142 12.64 1.77 -23.58
C SER A 142 12.02 3.08 -24.07
N ALA A 143 11.22 3.71 -23.20
CA ALA A 143 10.73 5.07 -23.43
C ALA A 143 11.79 6.14 -23.15
N GLY A 144 12.98 5.74 -22.67
CA GLY A 144 14.12 6.62 -22.40
C GLY A 144 14.25 7.05 -20.94
N ALA A 145 13.50 6.43 -20.01
CA ALA A 145 13.70 6.69 -18.59
C ALA A 145 14.96 5.98 -18.09
N LYS A 146 15.76 6.71 -17.32
CA LYS A 146 16.89 6.20 -16.54
C LYS A 146 16.51 6.01 -15.07
N ASN A 147 15.61 6.84 -14.56
CA ASN A 147 15.16 6.79 -13.17
C ASN A 147 13.63 6.78 -13.10
N VAL A 148 13.11 6.27 -12.00
CA VAL A 148 11.69 6.26 -11.68
C VAL A 148 11.49 6.78 -10.26
N ILE A 149 10.53 7.69 -10.10
CA ILE A 149 10.01 8.09 -8.78
C ILE A 149 8.52 7.72 -8.75
N LEU A 150 8.13 6.91 -7.77
CA LEU A 150 6.74 6.57 -7.47
C LEU A 150 6.31 7.32 -6.21
N PHE A 151 5.42 8.28 -6.36
CA PHE A 151 4.76 8.97 -5.27
C PHE A 151 3.41 8.30 -4.97
N VAL A 152 3.19 7.95 -3.70
CA VAL A 152 1.95 7.35 -3.21
C VAL A 152 1.37 8.22 -2.09
N ALA A 153 0.18 8.75 -2.26
CA ALA A 153 -0.60 9.29 -1.14
C ALA A 153 -1.58 8.21 -0.68
N ASP A 154 -1.27 7.56 0.44
CA ASP A 154 -2.06 6.44 0.97
C ASP A 154 -3.51 6.89 1.20
N GLY A 155 -4.49 6.14 0.70
CA GLY A 155 -5.91 6.47 0.87
C GLY A 155 -6.44 7.68 0.09
N MET A 156 -5.62 8.35 -0.74
CA MET A 156 -6.01 9.56 -1.46
C MET A 156 -7.12 9.32 -2.51
N SER A 157 -8.14 10.17 -2.47
CA SER A 157 -9.23 10.22 -3.46
C SER A 157 -9.31 11.57 -4.20
N VAL A 158 -10.04 11.60 -5.32
CA VAL A 158 -10.25 12.84 -6.11
C VAL A 158 -10.95 13.96 -5.31
N PRO A 159 -11.97 13.69 -4.48
CA PRO A 159 -12.56 14.72 -3.63
C PRO A 159 -11.56 15.32 -2.64
N MET A 160 -10.67 14.51 -2.05
CA MET A 160 -9.63 15.00 -1.12
C MET A 160 -8.64 15.92 -1.82
N LEU A 161 -8.15 15.54 -3.02
CA LEU A 161 -7.32 16.42 -3.85
C LEU A 161 -8.02 17.74 -4.17
N THR A 162 -9.33 17.69 -4.40
CA THR A 162 -10.13 18.88 -4.67
C THR A 162 -10.23 19.77 -3.44
N ALA A 163 -10.51 19.21 -2.27
CA ALA A 163 -10.54 19.94 -1.01
C ALA A 163 -9.18 20.57 -0.69
N ALA A 164 -8.09 19.79 -0.73
CA ALA A 164 -6.74 20.27 -0.48
C ALA A 164 -6.34 21.40 -1.43
N ARG A 165 -6.69 21.31 -2.72
CA ARG A 165 -6.44 22.38 -3.69
C ARG A 165 -7.22 23.65 -3.37
N VAL A 166 -8.48 23.54 -2.90
CA VAL A 166 -9.27 24.71 -2.49
C VAL A 166 -8.68 25.37 -1.26
N VAL A 167 -8.30 24.59 -0.25
CA VAL A 167 -7.69 25.10 0.99
C VAL A 167 -6.36 25.78 0.71
N SER A 168 -5.51 25.15 -0.09
CA SER A 168 -4.15 25.62 -0.37
C SER A 168 -4.08 26.76 -1.37
N ARG A 169 -4.81 26.67 -2.49
CA ARG A 169 -4.71 27.63 -3.60
C ARG A 169 -5.78 28.71 -3.53
N GLY A 170 -6.86 28.50 -2.77
CA GLY A 170 -8.04 29.35 -2.77
C GLY A 170 -8.80 29.33 -4.10
N ASN A 171 -9.93 30.05 -4.13
CA ASN A 171 -10.77 30.16 -5.33
C ASN A 171 -11.28 31.58 -5.53
N THR A 172 -11.02 32.17 -6.70
CA THR A 172 -11.49 33.51 -7.07
C THR A 172 -12.31 33.43 -8.35
N GLU A 173 -13.53 33.97 -8.33
CA GLU A 173 -14.45 33.99 -9.48
C GLU A 173 -14.73 32.60 -10.09
N GLY A 174 -14.67 31.53 -9.27
CA GLY A 174 -14.92 30.16 -9.71
C GLY A 174 -13.71 29.47 -10.34
N LYS A 175 -12.50 29.99 -10.13
CA LYS A 175 -11.24 29.40 -10.58
C LYS A 175 -10.27 29.26 -9.42
N TYR A 176 -9.53 28.17 -9.39
CA TYR A 176 -8.39 28.03 -8.46
C TYR A 176 -7.36 29.12 -8.75
N ASN A 177 -6.75 29.69 -7.70
CA ASN A 177 -5.72 30.73 -7.89
C ASN A 177 -4.35 30.13 -8.28
N GLY A 178 -4.20 28.80 -8.19
CA GLY A 178 -3.02 28.05 -8.59
C GLY A 178 -3.35 26.58 -8.85
N ALA A 179 -2.42 25.88 -9.46
CA ALA A 179 -2.48 24.43 -9.68
C ALA A 179 -1.62 23.71 -8.64
N PHE A 180 -1.91 22.45 -8.38
CA PHE A 180 -0.95 21.54 -7.75
C PHE A 180 0.18 21.19 -8.73
N ALA A 181 1.32 20.72 -8.23
CA ALA A 181 2.42 20.24 -9.06
C ALA A 181 1.96 19.02 -9.89
N MET A 182 1.22 18.09 -9.28
CA MET A 182 0.67 16.92 -10.00
C MET A 182 -0.36 17.30 -11.07
N ASP A 183 -1.12 18.40 -10.91
CA ASP A 183 -2.09 18.86 -11.91
C ASP A 183 -1.45 19.27 -13.24
N GLN A 184 -0.14 19.55 -13.23
CA GLN A 184 0.62 20.03 -14.38
C GLN A 184 1.33 18.89 -15.13
N MET A 185 1.17 17.66 -14.68
CA MET A 185 1.76 16.48 -15.30
C MET A 185 1.14 16.17 -16.68
N GLU A 186 1.89 15.45 -17.50
CA GLU A 186 1.58 15.24 -18.92
C GLU A 186 0.46 14.23 -19.15
N ALA A 187 0.40 13.20 -18.31
CA ALA A 187 -0.59 12.15 -18.37
C ALA A 187 -1.43 12.12 -17.09
N VAL A 188 -2.73 11.86 -17.26
CA VAL A 188 -3.70 11.66 -16.19
C VAL A 188 -4.57 10.47 -16.53
N GLY A 189 -4.76 9.58 -15.56
CA GLY A 189 -5.55 8.36 -15.68
C GLY A 189 -6.27 8.01 -14.39
N LEU A 190 -6.86 6.82 -14.38
CA LEU A 190 -7.48 6.20 -13.20
C LEU A 190 -6.95 4.79 -13.02
N VAL A 191 -6.92 4.31 -11.78
CA VAL A 191 -6.41 2.98 -11.42
C VAL A 191 -7.48 2.25 -10.59
N HIS A 192 -7.85 1.04 -11.03
CA HIS A 192 -8.65 0.12 -10.23
C HIS A 192 -7.78 -0.56 -9.17
N THR A 193 -8.24 -0.61 -7.92
CA THR A 193 -7.39 -1.00 -6.77
C THR A 193 -7.73 -2.35 -6.16
N SER A 194 -8.71 -3.11 -6.71
CA SER A 194 -9.15 -4.38 -6.13
C SER A 194 -8.01 -5.41 -5.99
N GLY A 195 -8.03 -6.15 -4.88
CA GLY A 195 -7.14 -7.27 -4.59
C GLY A 195 -7.65 -8.62 -5.09
N LEU A 196 -6.94 -9.68 -4.70
CA LEU A 196 -7.27 -11.06 -5.06
C LEU A 196 -8.53 -11.57 -4.33
N ASP A 197 -8.63 -11.31 -3.03
CA ASP A 197 -9.67 -11.82 -2.12
C ASP A 197 -10.72 -10.77 -1.74
N SER A 198 -10.50 -9.51 -2.09
CA SER A 198 -11.40 -8.40 -1.77
C SER A 198 -11.45 -7.35 -2.87
N ILE A 199 -12.65 -6.84 -3.13
CA ILE A 199 -12.85 -5.68 -4.00
C ILE A 199 -12.35 -4.38 -3.35
N ILE A 200 -12.26 -4.34 -2.02
CA ILE A 200 -11.65 -3.25 -1.24
C ILE A 200 -10.31 -3.76 -0.72
N THR A 201 -9.23 -3.19 -1.25
CA THR A 201 -7.85 -3.51 -0.88
C THR A 201 -7.48 -2.90 0.48
N ASP A 202 -6.50 -3.49 1.15
CA ASP A 202 -5.68 -2.76 2.11
C ASP A 202 -4.39 -2.28 1.43
N SER A 203 -3.59 -1.46 2.13
CA SER A 203 -2.36 -0.88 1.58
C SER A 203 -1.31 -1.93 1.18
N ALA A 204 -1.30 -3.10 1.85
CA ALA A 204 -0.31 -4.13 1.56
C ALA A 204 -0.48 -4.71 0.15
N ASN A 205 -1.70 -5.13 -0.18
CA ASN A 205 -1.93 -5.84 -1.42
C ASN A 205 -2.06 -4.90 -2.64
N SER A 206 -2.40 -3.63 -2.43
CA SER A 206 -2.35 -2.58 -3.48
C SER A 206 -0.92 -2.15 -3.78
N ALA A 207 -0.12 -1.82 -2.76
CA ALA A 207 1.27 -1.43 -2.95
C ALA A 207 2.13 -2.59 -3.49
N SER A 208 1.81 -3.84 -3.13
CA SER A 208 2.42 -5.03 -3.76
C SER A 208 2.15 -5.05 -5.26
N ALA A 209 0.93 -4.77 -5.71
CA ALA A 209 0.63 -4.76 -7.14
C ALA A 209 1.46 -3.71 -7.91
N TYR A 210 1.75 -2.56 -7.29
CA TYR A 210 2.62 -1.53 -7.86
C TYR A 210 4.09 -1.94 -7.96
N ASN A 211 4.54 -2.81 -7.05
CA ASN A 211 5.94 -3.24 -6.99
C ASN A 211 6.19 -4.62 -7.61
N THR A 212 5.19 -5.46 -7.83
CA THR A 212 5.38 -6.81 -8.40
C THR A 212 4.68 -7.02 -9.74
N GLY A 213 3.71 -6.17 -10.09
CA GLY A 213 2.84 -6.40 -11.26
C GLY A 213 1.85 -7.55 -11.06
N HIS A 214 1.71 -8.04 -9.84
CA HIS A 214 0.85 -9.17 -9.49
C HIS A 214 -0.17 -8.77 -8.42
N LYS A 215 -1.39 -9.31 -8.54
CA LYS A 215 -2.38 -9.18 -7.48
C LYS A 215 -1.97 -10.01 -6.27
N SER A 216 -2.21 -9.46 -5.08
CA SER A 216 -2.12 -10.18 -3.81
C SER A 216 -3.42 -10.04 -3.02
N ALA A 217 -3.49 -10.64 -1.84
CA ALA A 217 -4.66 -10.65 -0.97
C ALA A 217 -4.43 -9.77 0.26
N VAL A 218 -5.50 -9.32 0.93
CA VAL A 218 -5.41 -8.40 2.07
C VAL A 218 -4.36 -8.87 3.10
N ASN A 219 -3.56 -7.93 3.59
CA ASN A 219 -2.37 -8.08 4.44
C ASN A 219 -1.09 -8.62 3.78
N ALA A 220 -1.14 -9.18 2.58
CA ALA A 220 0.04 -9.81 1.98
C ALA A 220 0.94 -8.79 1.25
N LEU A 221 2.24 -8.99 1.39
CA LEU A 221 3.31 -8.22 0.78
C LEU A 221 4.14 -9.15 -0.10
N GLY A 222 4.24 -8.84 -1.40
CA GLY A 222 5.19 -9.53 -2.30
C GLY A 222 4.98 -11.04 -2.48
N VAL A 223 3.80 -11.58 -2.17
CA VAL A 223 3.51 -13.02 -2.24
C VAL A 223 2.12 -13.31 -2.82
N TYR A 224 1.91 -14.53 -3.31
CA TYR A 224 0.59 -15.08 -3.60
C TYR A 224 0.06 -15.81 -2.37
N PRO A 225 -1.04 -15.34 -1.76
CA PRO A 225 -1.58 -15.99 -0.57
C PRO A 225 -2.05 -17.41 -0.81
N ASP A 226 -1.55 -18.29 0.03
CA ASP A 226 -1.81 -19.72 -0.03
C ASP A 226 -2.67 -20.16 1.18
N THR A 227 -2.86 -21.47 1.40
CA THR A 227 -3.66 -21.96 2.55
C THR A 227 -2.84 -22.35 3.79
N SER A 228 -1.52 -22.19 3.75
CA SER A 228 -0.60 -22.41 4.86
C SER A 228 -0.90 -21.46 6.02
N ALA A 229 -0.54 -21.90 7.22
CA ALA A 229 -0.61 -21.08 8.42
C ALA A 229 0.67 -20.29 8.68
N ASP A 230 1.78 -20.75 8.09
CA ASP A 230 3.05 -20.05 8.08
C ASP A 230 2.91 -18.81 7.19
N THR A 231 3.49 -17.70 7.61
CA THR A 231 3.35 -16.42 6.89
C THR A 231 4.50 -16.15 5.95
N LEU A 232 5.56 -16.96 6.04
CA LEU A 232 6.82 -16.76 5.33
C LEU A 232 7.06 -17.82 4.26
N ASP A 233 6.15 -18.79 4.09
CA ASP A 233 6.26 -19.86 3.10
C ASP A 233 5.41 -19.65 1.84
N ASP A 234 4.59 -18.61 1.79
CA ASP A 234 3.78 -18.24 0.62
C ASP A 234 4.66 -18.15 -0.66
N PRO A 235 4.13 -18.51 -1.84
CA PRO A 235 4.81 -18.31 -3.11
C PRO A 235 5.19 -16.84 -3.36
N ARG A 236 6.49 -16.56 -3.52
CA ARG A 236 6.99 -15.20 -3.73
C ARG A 236 6.71 -14.64 -5.13
N GLN A 237 6.48 -13.33 -5.18
CA GLN A 237 6.41 -12.49 -6.37
C GLN A 237 7.67 -11.64 -6.40
N GLU A 238 8.49 -11.70 -7.45
CA GLU A 238 9.65 -10.82 -7.55
C GLU A 238 9.23 -9.35 -7.62
N THR A 239 9.85 -8.52 -6.79
CA THR A 239 9.63 -7.07 -6.74
C THR A 239 10.42 -6.35 -7.82
N LEU A 240 9.97 -5.14 -8.17
CA LEU A 240 10.67 -4.25 -9.07
C LEU A 240 12.05 -3.89 -8.51
N ALA A 241 12.17 -3.71 -7.19
CA ALA A 241 13.47 -3.41 -6.58
C ALA A 241 14.49 -4.53 -6.83
N GLU A 242 14.11 -5.80 -6.63
CA GLU A 242 14.94 -6.96 -6.93
C GLU A 242 15.32 -7.02 -8.41
N MET A 243 14.33 -6.85 -9.30
CA MET A 243 14.54 -6.83 -10.74
C MET A 243 15.53 -5.74 -11.16
N LEU A 244 15.38 -4.52 -10.63
CA LEU A 244 16.22 -3.37 -10.98
C LEU A 244 17.64 -3.50 -10.40
N LYS A 245 17.77 -4.00 -9.18
CA LYS A 245 19.07 -4.31 -8.57
C LYS A 245 19.81 -5.33 -9.40
N ARG A 246 19.17 -6.46 -9.71
CA ARG A 246 19.83 -7.57 -10.39
C ARG A 246 20.10 -7.26 -11.87
N ALA A 247 19.11 -6.76 -12.60
CA ALA A 247 19.23 -6.58 -14.06
C ALA A 247 19.98 -5.30 -14.45
N ARG A 248 19.99 -4.28 -13.58
CA ARG A 248 20.56 -2.96 -13.93
C ARG A 248 21.55 -2.41 -12.91
N GLY A 249 21.61 -2.96 -11.69
CA GLY A 249 22.41 -2.40 -10.60
C GLY A 249 21.98 -0.98 -10.23
N MET A 250 20.68 -0.69 -10.31
CA MET A 250 20.11 0.61 -9.92
C MET A 250 20.10 0.78 -8.40
N ALA A 251 20.10 2.03 -7.94
CA ALA A 251 19.90 2.35 -6.54
C ALA A 251 18.41 2.30 -6.18
N ILE A 252 18.09 1.91 -4.95
CA ILE A 252 16.71 1.80 -4.45
C ILE A 252 16.56 2.70 -3.23
N GLY A 253 15.48 3.47 -3.16
CA GLY A 253 15.17 4.32 -2.01
C GLY A 253 13.71 4.27 -1.60
N ILE A 254 13.50 4.46 -0.30
CA ILE A 254 12.19 4.50 0.36
C ILE A 254 12.14 5.75 1.23
N VAL A 255 11.11 6.56 1.03
CA VAL A 255 10.79 7.71 1.88
C VAL A 255 9.31 7.63 2.24
N THR A 256 8.98 7.76 3.52
CA THR A 256 7.58 7.73 3.96
C THR A 256 7.37 8.60 5.21
N THR A 257 6.14 9.09 5.40
CA THR A 257 5.70 9.65 6.69
C THR A 257 5.15 8.59 7.65
N SER A 258 4.98 7.33 7.25
CA SER A 258 4.74 6.22 8.18
C SER A 258 6.05 5.68 8.75
N GLY A 259 5.94 4.61 9.51
CA GLY A 259 7.05 3.68 9.65
C GLY A 259 7.50 3.07 8.33
N TRP A 260 8.81 2.93 8.12
CA TRP A 260 9.37 2.34 6.89
C TRP A 260 9.07 0.85 6.71
N THR A 261 8.60 0.19 7.78
CA THR A 261 8.13 -1.21 7.74
C THR A 261 6.61 -1.30 7.52
N ASP A 262 5.94 -0.16 7.28
CA ASP A 262 4.52 -0.15 6.89
C ASP A 262 4.30 -0.75 5.51
N ALA A 263 3.05 -1.08 5.20
CA ALA A 263 2.73 -1.88 4.02
C ALA A 263 3.28 -1.29 2.72
N THR A 264 3.04 0.00 2.46
CA THR A 264 3.47 0.66 1.24
C THR A 264 4.99 0.67 1.07
N PRO A 265 5.81 1.07 2.07
CA PRO A 265 7.26 1.00 1.97
C PRO A 265 7.78 -0.43 1.98
N ALA A 266 7.21 -1.32 2.79
CA ALA A 266 7.61 -2.73 2.83
C ALA A 266 7.35 -3.45 1.50
N ALA A 267 6.28 -3.09 0.76
CA ALA A 267 5.98 -3.69 -0.54
C ALA A 267 7.07 -3.49 -1.61
N VAL A 268 8.04 -2.60 -1.37
CA VAL A 268 9.22 -2.43 -2.24
C VAL A 268 10.15 -3.65 -2.17
N PHE A 269 10.20 -4.37 -1.05
CA PHE A 269 11.20 -5.42 -0.82
C PHE A 269 10.71 -6.67 -0.07
N ALA A 270 9.60 -6.60 0.65
CA ALA A 270 9.21 -7.63 1.62
C ALA A 270 8.34 -8.74 1.02
N HIS A 271 8.53 -9.96 1.53
CA HIS A 271 7.73 -11.14 1.18
C HIS A 271 7.10 -11.79 2.41
N THR A 272 5.84 -11.48 2.69
CA THR A 272 5.09 -12.10 3.80
C THR A 272 3.59 -12.10 3.55
N ARG A 273 2.89 -13.13 4.02
CA ARG A 273 1.43 -13.20 4.08
C ARG A 273 0.82 -12.09 4.95
N ARG A 274 1.59 -11.54 5.91
CA ARG A 274 1.11 -10.60 6.93
C ARG A 274 2.02 -9.37 7.07
N ARG A 275 1.50 -8.20 6.70
CA ARG A 275 2.08 -6.86 6.97
C ARG A 275 2.36 -6.56 8.45
N GLY A 276 1.87 -7.40 9.36
CA GLY A 276 2.10 -7.31 10.80
C GLY A 276 3.42 -7.94 11.25
N ASP A 277 4.13 -8.67 10.38
CA ASP A 277 5.40 -9.34 10.70
C ASP A 277 6.58 -8.33 10.70
N ARG A 278 6.43 -7.23 11.43
CA ARG A 278 7.30 -6.04 11.39
C ARG A 278 8.73 -6.32 11.81
N ASP A 279 8.94 -7.20 12.79
CA ASP A 279 10.28 -7.60 13.21
C ASP A 279 11.04 -8.30 12.07
N PHE A 280 10.33 -9.16 11.32
CA PHE A 280 10.84 -9.85 10.13
C PHE A 280 11.10 -8.83 9.01
N ILE A 281 10.10 -8.03 8.63
CA ILE A 281 10.23 -7.02 7.56
C ILE A 281 11.42 -6.08 7.81
N ALA A 282 11.61 -5.61 9.04
CA ALA A 282 12.72 -4.71 9.36
C ALA A 282 14.11 -5.37 9.20
N ALA A 283 14.19 -6.68 9.37
CA ALA A 283 15.43 -7.45 9.27
C ALA A 283 15.66 -8.01 7.85
N GLU A 284 14.59 -8.34 7.14
CA GLU A 284 14.59 -9.02 5.83
C GLU A 284 15.47 -8.30 4.81
N ALA A 285 15.40 -6.97 4.73
CA ALA A 285 16.22 -6.19 3.80
C ALA A 285 17.74 -6.40 4.01
N LEU A 286 18.19 -6.58 5.26
CA LEU A 286 19.58 -6.90 5.59
C LEU A 286 19.88 -8.40 5.40
N ASP A 287 19.00 -9.26 5.90
CA ASP A 287 19.18 -10.71 5.92
C ASP A 287 19.19 -11.30 4.50
N GLU A 288 18.38 -10.73 3.59
CA GLU A 288 18.27 -11.11 2.18
C GLU A 288 19.11 -10.21 1.25
N GLY A 289 19.98 -9.35 1.79
CA GLY A 289 20.93 -8.57 0.97
C GLY A 289 20.31 -7.57 -0.03
N LEU A 290 18.99 -7.42 -0.06
CA LEU A 290 18.28 -6.42 -0.85
C LEU A 290 18.16 -5.13 -0.04
N VAL A 291 19.30 -4.48 0.24
CA VAL A 291 19.32 -3.28 1.09
C VAL A 291 19.13 -2.01 0.23
N PRO A 292 18.03 -1.25 0.40
CA PRO A 292 17.85 0.05 -0.25
C PRO A 292 18.93 1.04 0.19
N GLU A 293 19.58 1.76 -0.73
CA GLU A 293 20.57 2.79 -0.38
C GLU A 293 19.99 3.88 0.52
N VAL A 294 18.69 4.15 0.43
CA VAL A 294 18.01 5.14 1.26
C VAL A 294 16.76 4.54 1.90
N ILE A 295 16.65 4.67 3.21
CA ILE A 295 15.42 4.39 3.96
C ILE A 295 15.17 5.57 4.89
N MET A 296 14.03 6.26 4.73
CA MET A 296 13.66 7.38 5.59
C MET A 296 12.18 7.32 6.01
N GLY A 297 11.92 7.45 7.31
CA GLY A 297 10.58 7.46 7.88
C GLY A 297 10.56 7.32 9.40
N GLY A 298 9.52 6.67 9.94
CA GLY A 298 9.36 6.35 11.36
C GLY A 298 9.73 4.91 11.75
N ASP A 299 8.97 4.32 12.68
CA ASP A 299 9.08 2.93 13.17
C ASP A 299 10.36 2.59 13.97
N GLY A 300 10.97 3.56 14.65
CA GLY A 300 12.14 3.32 15.52
C GLY A 300 11.94 2.24 16.58
N ARG A 301 10.71 1.95 16.99
CA ARG A 301 10.40 0.85 17.92
C ARG A 301 10.73 -0.54 17.37
N TYR A 302 10.68 -0.75 16.06
CA TYR A 302 11.03 -2.03 15.40
C TYR A 302 12.52 -2.11 15.04
N MET A 303 13.31 -1.09 15.41
CA MET A 303 14.76 -1.10 15.26
C MET A 303 15.48 -1.57 16.54
N ILE A 304 14.78 -1.58 17.67
CA ILE A 304 15.37 -1.71 19.01
C ILE A 304 14.81 -2.96 19.73
N PRO A 305 15.65 -3.73 20.46
CA PRO A 305 15.23 -4.85 21.29
C PRO A 305 14.13 -4.52 22.31
N SER A 306 13.20 -5.45 22.57
CA SER A 306 12.08 -5.28 23.51
C SER A 306 12.52 -5.11 24.98
N ASP A 307 13.76 -5.48 25.33
CA ASP A 307 14.35 -5.25 26.65
C ASP A 307 15.01 -3.86 26.82
N VAL A 308 15.12 -3.09 25.74
CA VAL A 308 15.55 -1.69 25.73
C VAL A 308 14.31 -0.78 25.68
N ALA A 309 14.33 0.30 26.47
CA ALA A 309 13.18 1.21 26.56
C ALA A 309 12.78 1.78 25.19
N GLY A 310 11.51 1.61 24.82
CA GLY A 310 10.96 2.05 23.54
C GLY A 310 11.07 1.03 22.40
N GLY A 311 11.82 -0.06 22.58
CA GLY A 311 11.94 -1.15 21.62
C GLY A 311 10.76 -2.13 21.65
N ARG A 312 10.58 -2.83 20.53
CA ARG A 312 9.56 -3.87 20.33
C ARG A 312 10.10 -5.17 19.73
N ARG A 313 11.37 -5.22 19.30
CA ARG A 313 11.92 -6.41 18.66
C ARG A 313 12.06 -7.57 19.64
N GLU A 314 11.51 -8.73 19.30
CA GLU A 314 11.55 -9.91 20.17
C GLU A 314 12.76 -10.84 19.91
N ASP A 315 13.54 -10.56 18.87
CA ASP A 315 14.74 -11.32 18.49
C ASP A 315 16.05 -10.82 19.14
N GLY A 316 15.99 -9.71 19.88
CA GLY A 316 17.13 -9.11 20.57
C GLY A 316 18.13 -8.38 19.66
N ARG A 317 17.80 -8.16 18.38
CA ARG A 317 18.64 -7.41 17.43
C ARG A 317 18.51 -5.90 17.61
N ASN A 318 19.60 -5.17 17.39
CA ASN A 318 19.57 -3.71 17.29
C ASN A 318 19.91 -3.32 15.86
N LEU A 319 18.87 -3.02 15.09
CA LEU A 319 19.02 -2.77 13.66
C LEU A 319 19.73 -1.44 13.38
N PHE A 320 19.70 -0.45 14.28
CA PHE A 320 20.52 0.74 14.09
C PHE A 320 22.01 0.40 14.00
N ASP A 321 22.49 -0.47 14.90
CA ASP A 321 23.89 -0.90 14.91
C ASP A 321 24.22 -1.75 13.67
N GLU A 322 23.27 -2.58 13.23
CA GLU A 322 23.45 -3.45 12.05
C GLU A 322 23.48 -2.65 10.73
N TYR A 323 22.60 -1.65 10.58
CA TYR A 323 22.64 -0.74 9.42
C TYR A 323 23.90 0.13 9.43
N GLU A 324 24.33 0.64 10.58
CA GLU A 324 25.61 1.36 10.68
C GLU A 324 26.79 0.44 10.28
N ALA A 325 26.78 -0.82 10.73
CA ALA A 325 27.77 -1.82 10.31
C ALA A 325 27.71 -2.13 8.81
N ALA A 326 26.52 -2.05 8.19
CA ALA A 326 26.30 -2.19 6.75
C ALA A 326 26.67 -0.91 5.95
N GLY A 327 27.26 0.10 6.61
CA GLY A 327 27.79 1.31 5.99
C GLY A 327 26.80 2.47 5.84
N TYR A 328 25.66 2.41 6.51
CA TYR A 328 24.69 3.50 6.50
C TYR A 328 25.16 4.66 7.36
N THR A 329 24.98 5.87 6.86
CA THR A 329 24.89 7.04 7.73
C THR A 329 23.52 6.99 8.41
N VAL A 330 23.49 6.89 9.73
CA VAL A 330 22.25 6.82 10.52
C VAL A 330 21.93 8.19 11.08
N VAL A 331 20.71 8.68 10.83
CA VAL A 331 20.17 9.94 11.35
C VAL A 331 18.81 9.73 11.98
N THR A 332 18.49 10.47 13.03
CA THR A 332 17.26 10.34 13.81
C THR A 332 16.51 11.66 14.03
N THR A 333 17.06 12.77 13.55
CA THR A 333 16.40 14.08 13.59
C THR A 333 16.58 14.87 12.29
N ALA A 334 15.78 15.92 12.09
CA ALA A 334 15.93 16.81 10.94
C ALA A 334 17.31 17.50 10.94
N THR A 335 17.76 17.93 12.11
CA THR A 335 19.10 18.52 12.28
C THR A 335 20.20 17.55 11.85
N GLU A 336 20.13 16.28 12.28
CA GLU A 336 21.13 15.27 11.90
C GLU A 336 21.11 14.97 10.40
N LEU A 337 19.92 14.95 9.77
CA LEU A 337 19.78 14.82 8.32
C LEU A 337 20.44 16.00 7.58
N GLU A 338 20.16 17.25 7.99
CA GLU A 338 20.77 18.44 7.38
C GLU A 338 22.29 18.43 7.53
N GLU A 339 22.79 18.10 8.73
CA GLU A 339 24.23 18.01 9.01
C GLU A 339 24.90 16.96 8.11
N ALA A 340 24.35 15.75 8.06
CA ALA A 340 24.86 14.65 7.23
C ALA A 340 24.94 15.04 5.75
N MET A 341 23.89 15.66 5.20
CA MET A 341 23.87 16.09 3.81
C MET A 341 24.84 17.25 3.53
N SER A 342 25.11 18.10 4.52
CA SER A 342 26.02 19.25 4.39
C SER A 342 27.52 18.89 4.44
N GLU A 343 27.89 17.83 5.16
CA GLU A 343 29.29 17.38 5.27
C GLU A 343 29.78 16.61 4.03
N GLY A 344 28.83 16.12 3.24
CA GLY A 344 29.02 15.43 1.98
C GLY A 344 27.95 14.35 1.82
N THR A 345 27.35 14.25 0.63
CA THR A 345 26.28 13.27 0.36
C THR A 345 26.75 11.85 0.73
N PRO A 346 26.06 11.16 1.66
CA PRO A 346 26.45 9.80 2.06
C PRO A 346 26.19 8.80 0.93
N GLU A 347 26.88 7.66 0.94
CA GLU A 347 26.63 6.57 -0.02
C GLU A 347 25.34 5.80 0.30
N LYS A 348 25.04 5.62 1.59
CA LYS A 348 23.82 5.00 2.11
C LYS A 348 23.29 5.78 3.31
N LEU A 349 21.97 5.94 3.42
CA LEU A 349 21.32 6.78 4.41
C LEU A 349 20.13 6.06 5.05
N LEU A 350 20.14 5.95 6.38
CA LEU A 350 19.03 5.47 7.19
C LEU A 350 18.55 6.62 8.08
N GLY A 351 17.36 7.13 7.83
CA GLY A 351 16.72 8.18 8.63
C GLY A 351 15.49 7.69 9.36
N ILE A 352 15.54 7.56 10.68
CA ILE A 352 14.41 7.09 11.49
C ILE A 352 14.04 8.16 12.52
N PHE A 353 13.01 8.94 12.21
CA PHE A 353 12.71 10.22 12.87
C PHE A 353 11.64 10.13 13.96
N HIS A 354 10.96 8.98 14.08
CA HIS A 354 9.92 8.77 15.07
C HIS A 354 9.86 7.30 15.51
N SER A 355 9.41 7.06 16.75
CA SER A 355 9.28 5.68 17.29
C SER A 355 8.15 4.86 16.64
N SER A 356 7.13 5.54 16.13
CA SER A 356 6.01 5.03 15.33
C SER A 356 6.02 5.79 13.99
N ASP A 357 4.88 5.95 13.34
CA ASP A 357 4.69 6.90 12.22
C ASP A 357 5.15 8.32 12.55
N MET A 358 5.63 9.06 11.55
CA MET A 358 6.02 10.45 11.72
C MET A 358 4.79 11.32 12.03
N SER A 359 5.03 12.45 12.68
CA SER A 359 3.97 13.41 12.98
C SER A 359 3.45 14.08 11.71
N VAL A 360 2.13 14.28 11.63
CA VAL A 360 1.49 14.98 10.50
C VAL A 360 2.01 16.41 10.35
N TRP A 361 1.88 16.99 9.16
CA TRP A 361 2.32 18.38 8.92
C TRP A 361 1.72 19.37 9.91
N LEU A 362 0.42 19.25 10.20
CA LEU A 362 -0.31 20.18 11.06
C LEU A 362 0.20 20.17 12.50
N ASP A 363 0.57 19.01 13.04
CA ASP A 363 1.15 18.91 14.38
C ASP A 363 2.62 19.37 14.40
N ARG A 364 3.40 19.14 13.34
CA ARG A 364 4.79 19.63 13.24
C ARG A 364 4.88 21.16 13.17
N ASN A 365 3.88 21.81 12.57
CA ASN A 365 3.96 23.23 12.21
C ASN A 365 2.98 24.15 12.94
N VAL A 366 1.82 23.63 13.37
CA VAL A 366 0.75 24.44 14.00
C VAL A 366 0.50 23.99 15.44
N TYR A 367 0.17 22.72 15.67
CA TYR A 367 -0.15 22.16 16.99
C TYR A 367 1.03 21.39 17.59
N THR A 368 2.15 22.06 17.77
CA THR A 368 3.43 21.46 18.20
C THR A 368 3.42 20.83 19.60
N ASP A 369 2.44 21.16 20.43
CA ASP A 369 2.22 20.50 21.72
C ASP A 369 1.89 18.99 21.56
N ASN A 370 1.43 18.56 20.38
CA ASN A 370 1.13 17.16 20.08
C ASN A 370 2.38 16.29 19.81
N LEU A 371 3.56 16.88 19.61
CA LEU A 371 4.77 16.17 19.19
C LEU A 371 5.45 15.35 20.28
N GLY A 372 5.13 15.61 21.55
CA GLY A 372 5.80 14.96 22.68
C GLY A 372 7.33 15.12 22.62
N ASP A 373 8.06 14.01 22.61
CA ASP A 373 9.53 14.00 22.57
C ASP A 373 10.10 14.14 21.14
N PHE A 374 9.27 14.11 20.09
CA PHE A 374 9.70 14.07 18.69
C PHE A 374 9.56 15.44 18.01
N THR A 375 10.20 16.47 18.56
CA THR A 375 10.04 17.85 18.07
C THR A 375 10.93 18.22 16.87
N ASP A 376 11.87 17.36 16.48
CA ASP A 376 12.88 17.63 15.43
C ASP A 376 12.78 16.58 14.30
N GLN A 377 11.68 16.63 13.55
CA GLN A 377 11.39 15.73 12.43
C GLN A 377 11.44 16.49 11.09
N PRO A 378 12.07 15.94 10.02
CA PRO A 378 12.08 16.58 8.71
C PRO A 378 10.69 16.52 8.05
N GLY A 379 10.45 17.40 7.07
CA GLY A 379 9.29 17.31 6.19
C GLY A 379 9.47 16.25 5.10
N LEU A 380 8.36 15.84 4.47
CA LEU A 380 8.40 14.93 3.32
C LEU A 380 9.22 15.51 2.13
N PRO A 381 9.16 16.82 1.81
CA PRO A 381 10.00 17.41 0.76
C PRO A 381 11.50 17.30 1.07
N ASP A 382 11.91 17.54 2.32
CA ASP A 382 13.32 17.50 2.74
C ASP A 382 13.88 16.08 2.62
N MET A 383 13.13 15.08 3.12
CA MET A 383 13.48 13.68 2.95
C MET A 383 13.55 13.27 1.47
N THR A 384 12.60 13.73 0.65
CA THR A 384 12.58 13.43 -0.78
C THR A 384 13.84 13.95 -1.49
N VAL A 385 14.22 15.21 -1.25
CA VAL A 385 15.41 15.80 -1.87
C VAL A 385 16.69 15.13 -1.39
N ALA A 386 16.81 14.84 -0.08
CA ALA A 386 17.97 14.13 0.46
C ALA A 386 18.11 12.72 -0.15
N ALA A 387 17.00 11.99 -0.31
CA ALA A 387 17.00 10.69 -0.97
C ALA A 387 17.47 10.79 -2.42
N LEU A 388 16.96 11.76 -3.17
CA LEU A 388 17.34 11.98 -4.56
C LEU A 388 18.84 12.28 -4.70
N ASP A 389 19.40 13.13 -3.84
CA ASP A 389 20.83 13.44 -3.85
C ASP A 389 21.70 12.20 -3.59
N VAL A 390 21.32 11.35 -2.64
CA VAL A 390 22.03 10.09 -2.35
C VAL A 390 21.93 9.13 -3.54
N LEU A 391 20.73 8.87 -4.05
CA LEU A 391 20.47 7.90 -5.12
C LEU A 391 21.08 8.31 -6.46
N ALA A 392 21.15 9.61 -6.74
CA ALA A 392 21.70 10.15 -7.99
C ALA A 392 23.18 9.86 -8.20
N GLN A 393 23.90 9.48 -7.13
CA GLN A 393 25.29 9.05 -7.23
C GLN A 393 25.45 7.74 -8.03
N ASN A 394 24.40 6.93 -8.16
CA ASN A 394 24.45 5.70 -8.94
C ASN A 394 24.30 6.00 -10.44
N GLU A 395 25.37 5.73 -11.20
CA GLU A 395 25.39 5.97 -12.65
C GLU A 395 24.40 5.10 -13.44
N ASN A 396 23.90 3.99 -12.88
CA ASN A 396 22.89 3.13 -13.51
C ASN A 396 21.46 3.66 -13.35
N GLY A 397 21.26 4.71 -12.55
CA GLY A 397 19.95 5.28 -12.23
C GLY A 397 19.36 4.71 -10.93
N PHE A 398 18.13 5.12 -10.63
CA PHE A 398 17.46 4.77 -9.38
C PHE A 398 15.96 4.54 -9.49
N TYR A 399 15.42 3.81 -8.51
CA TYR A 399 13.99 3.76 -8.18
C TYR A 399 13.79 4.32 -6.78
N LEU A 400 12.88 5.29 -6.64
CA LEU A 400 12.53 5.90 -5.37
C LEU A 400 11.02 5.80 -5.17
N MET A 401 10.58 5.22 -4.05
CA MET A 401 9.20 5.32 -3.59
C MET A 401 9.09 6.40 -2.51
N VAL A 402 8.15 7.33 -2.66
CA VAL A 402 7.85 8.40 -1.70
C VAL A 402 6.39 8.34 -1.28
N GLU A 403 6.13 8.23 0.01
CA GLU A 403 4.79 8.06 0.54
C GLU A 403 4.35 9.19 1.49
N ALA A 404 3.15 9.73 1.24
CA ALA A 404 2.39 10.50 2.23
C ALA A 404 1.36 9.60 2.91
N ALA A 405 1.81 8.83 3.90
CA ALA A 405 1.01 7.80 4.56
C ALA A 405 -0.09 8.37 5.46
N SER A 406 0.17 9.55 6.03
CA SER A 406 -0.76 10.19 6.97
C SER A 406 -2.09 10.60 6.34
N VAL A 407 -2.19 10.68 5.01
CA VAL A 407 -3.47 10.93 4.33
C VAL A 407 -4.50 9.87 4.72
N ASP A 408 -4.12 8.60 4.66
CA ASP A 408 -4.94 7.46 5.10
C ASP A 408 -5.15 7.46 6.62
N LYS A 409 -4.06 7.62 7.36
CA LYS A 409 -4.07 7.54 8.83
C LYS A 409 -4.98 8.58 9.47
N GLN A 410 -5.18 9.73 8.82
CA GLN A 410 -6.08 10.78 9.28
C GLN A 410 -7.51 10.63 8.74
N MET A 411 -7.72 9.86 7.67
CA MET A 411 -9.06 9.54 7.19
C MET A 411 -9.77 8.50 8.03
N HIS A 412 -9.03 7.55 8.59
CA HIS A 412 -9.56 6.62 9.59
C HIS A 412 -10.21 7.34 10.80
N PRO A 413 -9.55 8.26 11.54
CA PRO A 413 -10.13 9.00 12.65
C PRO A 413 -11.00 10.20 12.22
N LEU A 414 -11.33 10.34 10.93
CA LEU A 414 -12.20 11.40 10.41
C LEU A 414 -11.58 12.82 10.58
N ASP A 415 -10.26 12.94 10.53
CA ASP A 415 -9.51 14.20 10.69
C ASP A 415 -9.16 14.81 9.32
N ALA A 416 -10.13 15.53 8.76
CA ALA A 416 -10.02 16.10 7.42
C ALA A 416 -8.92 17.17 7.28
N ASP A 417 -8.73 18.01 8.30
CA ASP A 417 -7.75 19.10 8.23
C ASP A 417 -6.31 18.58 8.24
N ARG A 418 -6.00 17.59 9.10
CA ARG A 418 -4.67 16.97 9.09
C ARG A 418 -4.40 16.22 7.79
N MET A 419 -5.39 15.50 7.26
CA MET A 419 -5.30 14.87 5.92
C MET A 419 -5.03 15.90 4.82
N ILE A 420 -5.75 17.04 4.82
CA ILE A 420 -5.57 18.09 3.83
C ILE A 420 -4.15 18.68 3.92
N ALA A 421 -3.64 18.90 5.13
CA ALA A 421 -2.27 19.39 5.32
C ALA A 421 -1.23 18.43 4.73
N ASP A 422 -1.34 17.13 5.00
CA ASP A 422 -0.40 16.15 4.48
C ASP A 422 -0.51 15.98 2.94
N LEU A 423 -1.70 16.19 2.34
CA LEU A 423 -1.82 16.26 0.87
C LEU A 423 -1.14 17.51 0.28
N ILE A 424 -1.16 18.65 0.97
CA ILE A 424 -0.43 19.85 0.54
C ILE A 424 1.08 19.61 0.64
N GLU A 425 1.54 18.99 1.73
CA GLU A 425 2.95 18.61 1.89
C GLU A 425 3.39 17.61 0.80
N PHE A 426 2.54 16.65 0.46
CA PHE A 426 2.78 15.71 -0.64
C PHE A 426 2.94 16.40 -1.99
N ASP A 427 2.07 17.37 -2.32
CA ASP A 427 2.22 18.16 -3.56
C ASP A 427 3.53 18.98 -3.57
N ASN A 428 3.94 19.49 -2.41
CA ASN A 428 5.23 20.19 -2.27
C ASN A 428 6.43 19.25 -2.47
N ALA A 429 6.36 18.00 -1.99
CA ALA A 429 7.38 16.99 -2.23
C ALA A 429 7.49 16.62 -3.71
N ILE A 430 6.34 16.51 -4.40
CA ILE A 430 6.28 16.31 -5.86
C ILE A 430 6.89 17.50 -6.60
N ALA A 431 6.57 18.73 -6.19
CA ALA A 431 7.14 19.94 -6.77
C ALA A 431 8.68 19.96 -6.64
N ALA A 432 9.19 19.63 -5.46
CA ALA A 432 10.62 19.55 -5.19
C ALA A 432 11.30 18.47 -6.06
N ALA A 433 10.70 17.30 -6.20
CA ALA A 433 11.23 16.24 -7.06
C ALA A 433 11.21 16.60 -8.54
N ILE A 434 10.16 17.28 -9.04
CA ILE A 434 10.10 17.79 -10.42
C ILE A 434 11.22 18.81 -10.67
N GLU A 435 11.41 19.77 -9.75
CA GLU A 435 12.47 20.77 -9.85
C GLU A 435 13.86 20.12 -9.84
N TRP A 436 14.09 19.21 -8.89
CA TRP A 436 15.33 18.47 -8.77
C TRP A 436 15.61 17.64 -10.03
N ALA A 437 14.63 16.89 -10.54
CA ALA A 437 14.79 16.05 -11.72
C ALA A 437 15.09 16.90 -12.96
N ALA A 438 14.42 18.04 -13.14
CA ALA A 438 14.68 18.96 -14.24
C ALA A 438 16.13 19.50 -14.24
N ALA A 439 16.71 19.69 -13.05
CA ALA A 439 18.08 20.20 -12.91
C ALA A 439 19.15 19.11 -13.03
N ASN A 440 18.89 17.93 -12.44
CA ASN A 440 19.92 16.92 -12.18
C ASN A 440 19.74 15.64 -13.01
N ALA A 441 18.52 15.27 -13.34
CA ALA A 441 18.19 13.98 -13.93
C ALA A 441 16.93 14.05 -14.84
N PRO A 442 16.99 14.75 -15.99
CA PRO A 442 15.83 14.96 -16.85
C PRO A 442 15.27 13.69 -17.51
N GLU A 443 16.01 12.58 -17.45
CA GLU A 443 15.60 11.25 -17.89
C GLU A 443 14.84 10.48 -16.77
N THR A 444 14.05 11.18 -15.96
CA THR A 444 13.29 10.60 -14.83
C THR A 444 11.81 10.54 -15.16
N LEU A 445 11.21 9.35 -15.03
CA LEU A 445 9.76 9.19 -14.96
C LEU A 445 9.31 9.49 -13.53
N ILE A 446 8.29 10.34 -13.37
CA ILE A 446 7.62 10.58 -12.10
C ILE A 446 6.17 10.09 -12.25
N VAL A 447 5.74 9.19 -11.37
CA VAL A 447 4.36 8.68 -11.28
C VAL A 447 3.81 9.07 -9.91
N VAL A 448 2.60 9.63 -9.87
CA VAL A 448 1.89 10.00 -8.64
C VAL A 448 0.56 9.27 -8.63
N THR A 449 0.27 8.54 -7.56
CA THR A 449 -1.03 7.87 -7.41
C THR A 449 -1.40 7.69 -5.93
N ALA A 450 -2.48 6.97 -5.68
CA ALA A 450 -2.84 6.43 -4.38
C ALA A 450 -2.84 4.90 -4.47
N ASP A 451 -2.80 4.21 -3.35
CA ASP A 451 -2.93 2.76 -3.27
C ASP A 451 -4.40 2.30 -3.16
N HIS A 452 -5.24 3.12 -2.53
CA HIS A 452 -6.70 3.05 -2.50
C HIS A 452 -7.33 4.42 -2.20
N GLY A 453 -8.67 4.50 -2.23
CA GLY A 453 -9.41 5.70 -1.89
C GLY A 453 -10.17 5.57 -0.59
N HIS A 454 -10.42 6.70 0.07
CA HIS A 454 -11.29 6.81 1.24
C HIS A 454 -12.61 7.54 0.89
N GLY A 455 -13.61 7.41 1.77
CA GLY A 455 -15.00 7.86 1.53
C GLY A 455 -15.27 9.36 1.65
N TYR A 456 -14.26 10.22 1.59
CA TYR A 456 -14.39 11.66 1.86
C TYR A 456 -15.06 12.42 0.70
N GLU A 457 -15.96 13.35 1.02
CA GLU A 457 -16.59 14.25 0.05
C GLU A 457 -16.95 15.60 0.69
N VAL A 458 -16.96 16.68 -0.11
CA VAL A 458 -17.35 18.03 0.32
C VAL A 458 -18.70 18.39 -0.28
N TYR A 459 -19.71 18.59 0.56
CA TYR A 459 -21.08 18.87 0.09
C TYR A 459 -21.53 20.33 0.27
N GLY A 460 -20.71 21.16 0.91
CA GLY A 460 -21.02 22.56 1.19
C GLY A 460 -19.90 23.25 1.96
N THR A 461 -20.25 24.34 2.64
CA THR A 461 -19.37 25.06 3.58
C THR A 461 -20.12 25.37 4.87
N VAL A 462 -19.39 25.73 5.93
CA VAL A 462 -19.97 26.06 7.23
C VAL A 462 -19.59 27.47 7.64
N ASP A 463 -20.58 28.32 7.89
CA ASP A 463 -20.38 29.60 8.60
C ASP A 463 -20.17 29.27 10.09
N VAL A 464 -18.92 29.39 10.54
CA VAL A 464 -18.49 28.94 11.87
C VAL A 464 -19.15 29.76 12.99
N GLU A 465 -19.33 31.07 12.79
CA GLU A 465 -19.99 31.93 13.79
C GLU A 465 -21.47 31.52 13.94
N ALA A 466 -22.17 31.33 12.82
CA ALA A 466 -23.56 30.91 12.83
C ALA A 466 -23.74 29.50 13.41
N PHE A 467 -22.83 28.58 13.09
CA PHE A 467 -22.85 27.20 13.59
C PHE A 467 -22.63 27.15 15.11
N ASN A 468 -21.66 27.90 15.62
CA ASN A 468 -21.36 27.94 17.06
C ASN A 468 -22.40 28.72 17.86
N ALA A 469 -23.09 29.70 17.26
CA ALA A 469 -24.13 30.48 17.92
C ALA A 469 -25.51 29.78 17.98
N ALA A 470 -25.71 28.69 17.23
CA ALA A 470 -26.98 27.97 17.18
C ALA A 470 -27.33 27.30 18.52
N GLU A 471 -28.59 27.42 18.95
CA GLU A 471 -29.08 26.86 20.22
C GLU A 471 -29.38 25.34 20.15
N ASP A 472 -29.54 24.79 18.94
CA ASP A 472 -29.86 23.39 18.69
C ASP A 472 -29.25 22.86 17.38
N GLU A 473 -29.30 21.53 17.20
CA GLU A 473 -28.77 20.85 16.01
C GLU A 473 -29.42 21.35 14.71
N ALA A 474 -30.71 21.71 14.73
CA ALA A 474 -31.39 22.23 13.56
C ALA A 474 -30.80 23.59 13.14
N GLY A 475 -30.49 24.47 14.11
CA GLY A 475 -29.78 25.72 13.88
C GLY A 475 -28.37 25.48 13.31
N LYS A 476 -27.62 24.53 13.87
CA LYS A 476 -26.29 24.14 13.38
C LYS A 476 -26.34 23.67 11.93
N ARG A 477 -27.27 22.78 11.60
CA ARG A 477 -27.47 22.29 10.23
C ARG A 477 -27.89 23.39 9.25
N ASN A 478 -28.61 24.40 9.72
CA ASN A 478 -28.97 25.58 8.91
C ASN A 478 -27.78 26.54 8.68
N ALA A 479 -26.68 26.41 9.43
CA ALA A 479 -25.45 27.16 9.18
C ALA A 479 -24.58 26.52 8.06
N ILE A 480 -24.93 25.32 7.61
CA ILE A 480 -24.28 24.68 6.46
C ILE A 480 -24.83 25.29 5.17
N GLY A 481 -23.97 26.00 4.45
CA GLY A 481 -24.23 26.58 3.14
C GLY A 481 -24.16 25.53 2.04
N ILE A 482 -25.23 25.42 1.24
CA ILE A 482 -25.29 24.54 0.07
C ILE A 482 -25.58 25.34 -1.20
N TYR A 483 -25.18 24.81 -2.36
CA TYR A 483 -25.37 25.46 -3.67
C TYR A 483 -24.87 26.92 -3.67
N ALA A 484 -25.77 27.90 -3.81
CA ALA A 484 -25.42 29.31 -3.84
C ALA A 484 -24.94 29.83 -2.48
N ASP A 485 -25.44 29.23 -1.39
CA ASP A 485 -25.10 29.64 -0.02
C ASP A 485 -23.78 29.03 0.46
N ALA A 486 -23.22 28.06 -0.27
CA ALA A 486 -21.90 27.50 0.02
C ALA A 486 -20.78 28.55 -0.14
N GLY A 487 -20.97 29.59 -0.95
CA GLY A 487 -19.96 30.63 -1.11
C GLY A 487 -18.57 30.08 -1.49
N VAL A 488 -17.53 30.69 -0.93
CA VAL A 488 -16.12 30.24 -1.03
C VAL A 488 -15.56 30.19 0.39
N PRO A 489 -14.86 29.12 0.80
CA PRO A 489 -14.24 29.06 2.13
C PRO A 489 -13.15 30.15 2.27
N THR A 490 -12.87 30.56 3.50
CA THR A 490 -12.04 31.74 3.80
C THR A 490 -10.63 31.38 4.29
N TYR A 491 -10.04 30.32 3.73
CA TYR A 491 -8.62 30.05 3.92
C TYR A 491 -7.80 31.12 3.17
N GLU A 492 -6.79 31.68 3.83
CA GLU A 492 -5.88 32.69 3.26
C GLU A 492 -4.44 32.19 3.37
N ASP A 493 -3.68 32.33 2.28
CA ASP A 493 -2.24 32.07 2.20
C ASP A 493 -1.59 33.38 1.73
N ALA A 494 -1.18 34.23 2.68
CA ALA A 494 -0.64 35.55 2.39
C ALA A 494 0.88 35.53 2.17
N ASP A 495 1.60 34.56 2.71
CA ASP A 495 3.05 34.43 2.58
C ASP A 495 3.50 33.60 1.38
N GLY A 496 2.57 32.85 0.77
CA GLY A 496 2.75 32.10 -0.46
C GLY A 496 3.48 30.78 -0.26
N ASP A 497 3.45 30.21 0.95
CA ASP A 497 4.05 28.92 1.28
C ASP A 497 3.14 27.71 0.95
N PHE A 498 1.94 27.99 0.42
CA PHE A 498 0.91 27.05 0.03
C PHE A 498 0.05 26.46 1.16
N PHE A 499 0.33 26.79 2.41
CA PHE A 499 -0.51 26.44 3.54
C PHE A 499 -1.35 27.64 3.96
N PRO A 500 -2.54 27.42 4.55
CA PRO A 500 -3.30 28.52 5.09
C PRO A 500 -2.58 29.13 6.31
N ASP A 501 -2.52 30.46 6.38
CA ASP A 501 -2.01 31.24 7.52
C ASP A 501 -2.75 30.89 8.83
N SER A 502 -4.02 30.48 8.71
CA SER A 502 -4.88 30.02 9.80
C SER A 502 -5.79 28.89 9.33
N TRP A 503 -5.81 27.80 10.08
CA TRP A 503 -6.76 26.71 9.91
C TRP A 503 -8.12 27.00 10.58
N GLU A 504 -8.13 27.92 11.55
CA GLU A 504 -9.37 28.49 12.10
C GLU A 504 -9.91 29.55 11.11
N THR A 505 -10.99 29.22 10.40
CA THR A 505 -11.58 30.09 9.36
C THR A 505 -13.02 30.48 9.69
N ALA A 506 -13.49 31.59 9.11
CA ALA A 506 -14.88 32.02 9.27
C ALA A 506 -15.86 31.15 8.45
N VAL A 507 -15.41 30.69 7.29
CA VAL A 507 -16.13 29.74 6.44
C VAL A 507 -15.21 28.57 6.10
N THR A 508 -15.53 27.39 6.63
CA THR A 508 -14.79 26.13 6.42
C THR A 508 -15.53 25.19 5.46
N LEU A 509 -14.90 24.10 5.03
CA LEU A 509 -15.53 23.07 4.21
C LEU A 509 -16.51 22.23 5.04
N ALA A 510 -17.69 21.92 4.50
CA ALA A 510 -18.55 20.87 5.02
C ALA A 510 -18.13 19.53 4.38
N GLY A 511 -17.00 19.00 4.84
CA GLY A 511 -16.44 17.71 4.40
C GLY A 511 -16.81 16.58 5.34
N VAL A 512 -17.13 15.40 4.81
CA VAL A 512 -17.45 14.21 5.61
C VAL A 512 -16.88 12.95 4.96
N VAL A 513 -16.44 12.00 5.78
CA VAL A 513 -16.22 10.62 5.34
C VAL A 513 -17.56 9.93 5.33
N ASN A 514 -17.93 9.31 4.22
CA ASN A 514 -19.27 8.74 4.03
C ASN A 514 -19.51 7.41 4.74
N ASN A 515 -18.47 6.79 5.29
CA ASN A 515 -18.52 5.55 6.04
C ASN A 515 -17.82 5.80 7.37
N HIS A 516 -18.55 5.68 8.47
CA HIS A 516 -18.05 6.13 9.76
C HIS A 516 -18.80 5.45 10.93
N PRO A 517 -18.18 5.36 12.12
CA PRO A 517 -18.89 5.05 13.36
C PRO A 517 -19.87 6.18 13.72
N GLU A 518 -20.65 6.02 14.80
CA GLU A 518 -21.32 7.18 15.40
C GLU A 518 -20.26 8.17 15.90
N TYR A 519 -20.43 9.46 15.57
CA TYR A 519 -19.55 10.53 16.02
C TYR A 519 -20.26 11.87 15.96
N THR A 520 -19.61 12.92 16.46
CA THR A 520 -20.09 14.31 16.39
C THR A 520 -19.14 15.11 15.52
N GLU A 521 -19.69 15.96 14.65
CA GLU A 521 -18.92 16.75 13.66
C GLU A 521 -19.18 18.24 13.84
N ASP A 522 -18.12 19.03 14.02
CA ASP A 522 -18.22 20.50 14.07
C ASP A 522 -17.53 21.23 12.91
N PHE A 523 -16.92 20.49 11.97
CA PHE A 523 -16.26 20.94 10.75
C PHE A 523 -15.06 21.87 10.95
N GLN A 524 -14.64 22.10 12.20
CA GLN A 524 -13.54 22.97 12.54
C GLN A 524 -12.30 22.12 12.83
N VAL A 525 -11.13 22.71 12.59
CA VAL A 525 -9.86 22.06 12.91
C VAL A 525 -9.75 21.76 14.41
N SER A 526 -9.44 20.52 14.76
CA SER A 526 -9.19 20.13 16.14
C SER A 526 -7.74 20.38 16.55
N PRO A 527 -7.46 21.06 17.68
CA PRO A 527 -6.10 21.31 18.15
C PRO A 527 -5.37 20.03 18.60
N VAL A 528 -6.09 18.93 18.79
CA VAL A 528 -5.54 17.61 19.11
C VAL A 528 -6.00 16.59 18.06
N PRO A 529 -5.27 15.49 17.85
CA PRO A 529 -5.73 14.43 16.96
C PRO A 529 -7.10 13.90 17.38
N ARG A 530 -7.99 13.70 16.39
CA ARG A 530 -9.37 13.25 16.65
C ARG A 530 -9.45 11.83 17.18
N VAL A 531 -10.43 11.60 18.03
CA VAL A 531 -10.88 10.29 18.50
C VAL A 531 -12.40 10.26 18.39
N PRO A 532 -12.98 10.04 17.19
CA PRO A 532 -14.40 10.29 16.94
C PRO A 532 -15.34 9.34 17.69
N ALA A 533 -14.87 8.12 17.98
CA ALA A 533 -15.67 7.10 18.65
C ALA A 533 -14.89 6.37 19.75
N VAL A 534 -15.60 5.96 20.79
CA VAL A 534 -15.07 5.20 21.94
C VAL A 534 -15.91 3.95 22.19
N GLN A 535 -15.27 2.92 22.75
CA GLN A 535 -15.94 1.65 23.00
C GLN A 535 -16.80 1.70 24.28
N ASP A 536 -18.05 1.25 24.18
CA ASP A 536 -18.98 1.10 25.29
C ASP A 536 -18.76 -0.21 26.09
N ALA A 537 -19.59 -0.45 27.11
CA ALA A 537 -19.49 -1.64 27.95
C ALA A 537 -19.85 -2.96 27.25
N ASP A 538 -20.56 -2.89 26.12
CA ASP A 538 -21.00 -4.03 25.32
C ASP A 538 -20.04 -4.30 24.14
N GLY A 539 -18.99 -3.48 23.98
CA GLY A 539 -17.98 -3.61 22.94
C GLY A 539 -18.29 -2.84 21.65
N ASN A 540 -19.37 -2.06 21.63
CA ASN A 540 -19.75 -1.23 20.49
C ASN A 540 -19.02 0.11 20.53
N TYR A 541 -18.65 0.63 19.37
CA TYR A 541 -18.17 2.00 19.22
C TYR A 541 -19.34 2.95 19.08
N VAL A 542 -19.32 3.96 19.93
CA VAL A 542 -20.32 5.04 20.01
C VAL A 542 -19.59 6.38 19.99
N ASP A 543 -20.33 7.45 19.70
CA ASP A 543 -19.84 8.82 19.71
C ASP A 543 -18.97 9.12 20.95
N ASN A 544 -17.81 9.72 20.71
CA ASN A 544 -16.96 10.25 21.78
C ASN A 544 -17.39 11.68 22.14
N PRO A 545 -18.04 11.90 23.30
CA PRO A 545 -18.55 13.22 23.66
C PRO A 545 -17.44 14.25 23.93
N ASP A 546 -16.18 13.81 24.04
CA ASP A 546 -15.03 14.69 24.29
C ASP A 546 -14.32 15.14 23.00
N ASP A 547 -14.62 14.56 21.84
CA ASP A 547 -14.00 14.91 20.54
C ASP A 547 -14.53 16.26 20.05
N ASP A 548 -15.79 16.31 19.61
CA ASP A 548 -16.46 17.54 19.13
C ASP A 548 -17.75 17.82 19.94
N PRO A 549 -17.68 18.17 21.23
CA PRO A 549 -18.87 18.34 22.09
C PRO A 549 -19.87 19.40 21.60
N SER A 550 -19.46 20.22 20.63
CA SER A 550 -20.26 21.31 20.07
C SER A 550 -20.83 21.02 18.68
N GLY A 551 -20.57 19.84 18.10
CA GLY A 551 -20.96 19.54 16.73
C GLY A 551 -22.40 19.07 16.55
N ILE A 552 -22.66 18.46 15.40
CA ILE A 552 -23.90 17.76 15.05
C ILE A 552 -23.68 16.26 15.15
N PHE A 553 -24.66 15.52 15.68
CA PHE A 553 -24.56 14.07 15.76
C PHE A 553 -24.68 13.43 14.37
N MET A 554 -23.71 12.58 14.05
CA MET A 554 -23.61 11.83 12.80
C MET A 554 -23.90 10.36 13.11
N SER A 555 -25.04 9.87 12.62
CA SER A 555 -25.42 8.45 12.78
C SER A 555 -24.46 7.57 11.97
N GLY A 556 -23.80 6.64 12.64
CA GLY A 556 -22.90 5.68 11.99
C GLY A 556 -23.62 4.71 11.06
N ASP A 557 -22.89 4.21 10.07
CA ASP A 557 -23.35 3.25 9.07
C ASP A 557 -22.42 2.04 8.89
N LEU A 558 -21.33 2.00 9.66
CA LEU A 558 -20.43 0.86 9.80
C LEU A 558 -20.94 -0.16 10.83
N PRO A 559 -20.39 -1.39 10.81
CA PRO A 559 -20.56 -2.34 11.91
C PRO A 559 -20.25 -1.70 13.28
N MET A 560 -21.01 -2.07 14.31
CA MET A 560 -20.90 -1.47 15.65
C MET A 560 -19.53 -1.70 16.30
N ASP A 561 -18.72 -2.64 15.81
CA ASP A 561 -17.35 -2.91 16.28
C ASP A 561 -16.28 -2.15 15.49
N SER A 562 -16.67 -1.30 14.54
CA SER A 562 -15.77 -0.40 13.79
C SER A 562 -15.71 0.98 14.47
N ASN A 563 -14.51 1.52 14.65
CA ASN A 563 -14.26 2.77 15.37
C ASN A 563 -13.76 3.93 14.51
N SER A 564 -13.65 3.71 13.21
CA SER A 564 -12.99 4.60 12.26
C SER A 564 -13.66 4.49 10.90
N GLY A 565 -13.40 5.44 10.01
CA GLY A 565 -13.62 5.25 8.58
C GLY A 565 -12.83 4.04 8.05
N VAL A 566 -13.18 3.57 6.86
CA VAL A 566 -12.52 2.47 6.15
C VAL A 566 -12.29 2.83 4.68
N HIS A 567 -11.44 2.04 4.04
CA HIS A 567 -11.14 2.17 2.62
C HIS A 567 -12.38 1.93 1.76
N THR A 568 -12.33 2.40 0.52
CA THR A 568 -13.46 2.34 -0.41
C THR A 568 -13.04 1.82 -1.78
N LEU A 569 -14.04 1.38 -2.56
CA LEU A 569 -13.88 0.85 -3.93
C LEU A 569 -13.56 1.93 -4.98
N GLN A 570 -13.25 3.16 -4.59
CA GLN A 570 -13.04 4.23 -5.57
C GLN A 570 -11.79 3.94 -6.42
N ASP A 571 -11.92 4.13 -7.73
CA ASP A 571 -10.77 4.25 -8.61
C ASP A 571 -9.96 5.48 -8.18
N VAL A 572 -8.65 5.33 -8.13
CA VAL A 572 -7.74 6.39 -7.69
C VAL A 572 -7.08 7.06 -8.89
N PRO A 573 -6.75 8.36 -8.82
CA PRO A 573 -6.09 9.02 -9.93
C PRO A 573 -4.64 8.56 -10.07
N VAL A 574 -4.13 8.56 -11.30
CA VAL A 574 -2.70 8.49 -11.58
C VAL A 574 -2.28 9.68 -12.44
N PHE A 575 -1.19 10.33 -12.06
CA PHE A 575 -0.56 11.41 -12.81
C PHE A 575 0.87 10.97 -13.17
N ALA A 576 1.34 11.33 -14.37
CA ALA A 576 2.72 11.02 -14.75
C ALA A 576 3.37 12.09 -15.62
N ALA A 577 4.67 12.28 -15.43
CA ALA A 577 5.51 13.19 -16.21
C ALA A 577 6.89 12.56 -16.51
N GLY A 578 7.50 12.97 -17.63
CA GLY A 578 8.79 12.44 -18.08
C GLY A 578 8.66 11.27 -19.05
N PRO A 579 9.79 10.62 -19.40
CA PRO A 579 9.82 9.58 -20.42
C PRO A 579 8.91 8.38 -20.07
N GLY A 580 7.96 8.04 -20.94
CA GLY A 580 7.01 6.94 -20.74
C GLY A 580 5.70 7.32 -20.03
N ALA A 581 5.54 8.60 -19.65
CA ALA A 581 4.33 9.09 -18.98
C ALA A 581 3.04 8.81 -19.79
N GLU A 582 3.11 8.75 -21.11
CA GLU A 582 1.96 8.48 -21.97
C GLU A 582 1.26 7.14 -21.69
N TYR A 583 1.95 6.19 -21.04
CA TYR A 583 1.39 4.90 -20.62
C TYR A 583 0.23 5.08 -19.63
N PHE A 584 0.31 6.10 -18.78
CA PHE A 584 -0.64 6.33 -17.68
C PHE A 584 -1.88 7.12 -18.11
N ASN A 585 -2.06 7.43 -19.40
CA ASN A 585 -3.21 8.15 -19.95
C ASN A 585 -4.38 7.20 -20.27
N ALA A 586 -4.82 6.43 -19.27
CA ALA A 586 -5.83 5.39 -19.41
C ALA A 586 -6.55 5.10 -18.08
N VAL A 587 -7.56 4.23 -18.15
CA VAL A 587 -8.09 3.54 -16.97
C VAL A 587 -7.36 2.19 -16.89
N LEU A 588 -6.63 1.99 -15.80
CA LEU A 588 -5.66 0.92 -15.61
C LEU A 588 -6.08 -0.02 -14.47
N ASP A 589 -5.64 -1.27 -14.52
CA ASP A 589 -5.57 -2.09 -13.32
C ASP A 589 -4.35 -1.68 -12.48
N ASN A 590 -4.38 -1.81 -11.15
CA ASN A 590 -3.23 -1.44 -10.31
C ASN A 590 -1.91 -2.15 -10.69
N THR A 591 -1.95 -3.35 -11.26
CA THR A 591 -0.72 -4.03 -11.73
C THR A 591 -0.05 -3.27 -12.89
N GLU A 592 -0.78 -2.45 -13.64
CA GLU A 592 -0.22 -1.70 -14.76
C GLU A 592 0.68 -0.53 -14.31
N ILE A 593 0.66 -0.15 -13.04
CA ILE A 593 1.64 0.81 -12.51
C ILE A 593 3.05 0.23 -12.60
N PHE A 594 3.23 -1.03 -12.18
CA PHE A 594 4.47 -1.78 -12.35
C PHE A 594 4.88 -1.87 -13.83
N PHE A 595 3.96 -2.29 -14.71
CA PHE A 595 4.27 -2.44 -16.14
C PHE A 595 4.57 -1.11 -16.82
N GLY A 596 3.95 -0.01 -16.41
CA GLY A 596 4.24 1.33 -16.90
C GLY A 596 5.64 1.80 -16.51
N MET A 597 6.06 1.53 -15.27
CA MET A 597 7.44 1.81 -14.83
C MET A 597 8.47 0.95 -15.57
N ALA A 598 8.19 -0.35 -15.72
CA ALA A 598 9.04 -1.26 -16.48
C ALA A 598 9.13 -0.87 -17.98
N TYR A 599 8.01 -0.44 -18.57
CA TYR A 599 7.93 0.11 -19.93
C TYR A 599 8.85 1.32 -20.11
N ALA A 600 8.76 2.28 -19.19
CA ALA A 600 9.54 3.51 -19.27
C ALA A 600 11.05 3.24 -19.20
N LEU A 601 11.45 2.35 -18.29
CA LEU A 601 12.83 1.90 -18.15
C LEU A 601 13.28 1.04 -19.35
N GLY A 602 12.35 0.38 -20.06
CA GLY A 602 12.66 -0.65 -21.05
C GLY A 602 13.31 -1.86 -20.39
N LEU A 603 12.76 -2.28 -19.25
CA LEU A 603 13.28 -3.39 -18.46
C LEU A 603 13.18 -4.69 -19.26
N ASP A 604 14.31 -5.36 -19.44
CA ASP A 604 14.43 -6.66 -20.10
C ASP A 604 15.25 -7.56 -19.19
N LEU A 605 14.62 -8.58 -18.61
CA LEU A 605 15.24 -9.49 -17.67
C LEU A 605 15.82 -10.75 -18.36
N THR A 606 15.69 -10.82 -19.69
CA THR A 606 16.18 -11.96 -20.50
C THR A 606 17.60 -11.76 -21.03
N VAL A 607 18.09 -10.52 -21.01
CA VAL A 607 19.45 -10.21 -21.42
C VAL A 607 20.40 -10.56 -20.28
N GLU A 608 21.32 -11.50 -20.52
CA GLU A 608 22.47 -11.76 -19.65
C GLU A 608 23.43 -10.56 -19.68
N ASP A 609 23.07 -9.44 -19.05
CA ASP A 609 23.93 -8.27 -18.86
C ASP A 609 24.90 -8.45 -17.66
N GLY A 610 25.40 -9.67 -17.47
CA GLY A 610 26.52 -9.99 -16.58
C GLY A 610 26.23 -10.93 -15.42
N MET A 611 24.97 -11.16 -15.04
CA MET A 611 24.68 -11.94 -13.84
C MET A 611 24.99 -13.43 -14.00
N ALA A 612 25.77 -13.96 -13.05
CA ALA A 612 25.95 -15.40 -12.86
C ALA A 612 25.31 -15.81 -11.53
N VAL A 613 24.62 -16.96 -11.50
CA VAL A 613 24.17 -17.57 -10.25
C VAL A 613 25.41 -18.04 -9.48
N ALA A 614 25.57 -17.62 -8.23
CA ALA A 614 26.66 -18.09 -7.36
C ALA A 614 26.35 -19.50 -6.80
N GLU A 615 26.13 -20.49 -7.67
CA GLU A 615 25.78 -21.86 -7.25
C GLU A 615 26.94 -22.60 -6.56
N GLU A 616 28.20 -22.32 -6.93
CA GLU A 616 29.35 -23.12 -6.46
C GLU A 616 29.79 -22.83 -5.02
N ALA A 617 29.30 -21.76 -4.41
CA ALA A 617 29.90 -21.24 -3.18
C ALA A 617 29.13 -21.67 -1.90
N MET A 618 27.83 -21.97 -2.01
CA MET A 618 27.03 -22.52 -0.89
C MET A 618 27.28 -24.00 -0.61
N ALA A 619 27.92 -24.74 -1.53
CA ALA A 619 28.15 -26.18 -1.39
C ALA A 619 29.29 -26.54 -0.39
N GLU A 620 30.11 -25.57 0.03
CA GLU A 620 31.28 -25.81 0.91
C GLU A 620 31.12 -25.35 2.36
N GLY A 621 29.97 -24.79 2.75
CA GLY A 621 29.72 -24.39 4.15
C GLY A 621 30.52 -23.17 4.61
N GLU A 622 30.99 -22.34 3.69
CA GLU A 622 31.42 -20.97 3.99
C GLU A 622 30.18 -20.06 4.09
N GLU A 623 30.07 -19.27 5.17
CA GLU A 623 29.18 -18.10 5.19
C GLU A 623 29.70 -17.13 4.14
N ILE A 624 28.96 -16.98 3.04
CA ILE A 624 29.27 -16.01 2.01
C ILE A 624 28.26 -14.89 2.18
N GLU A 625 28.75 -13.73 2.63
CA GLU A 625 27.99 -12.48 2.55
C GLU A 625 27.63 -12.26 1.06
N CYS A 626 26.34 -12.27 0.73
CA CYS A 626 25.89 -12.00 -0.62
C CYS A 626 26.12 -10.52 -0.93
N GLU A 627 27.05 -10.20 -1.84
CA GLU A 627 27.25 -8.83 -2.34
C GLU A 627 26.17 -8.41 -3.38
N GLY A 628 25.13 -9.21 -3.57
CA GLY A 628 24.10 -9.06 -4.59
C GLY A 628 22.68 -9.22 -4.05
N VAL A 629 21.71 -9.47 -4.93
CA VAL A 629 20.30 -9.65 -4.54
C VAL A 629 20.08 -11.08 -4.05
N VAL A 630 19.38 -11.30 -2.94
CA VAL A 630 18.87 -12.63 -2.58
C VAL A 630 17.40 -12.73 -2.98
N PHE A 631 17.02 -13.85 -3.60
CA PHE A 631 15.62 -14.24 -3.80
C PHE A 631 15.51 -15.73 -3.47
N ASN A 632 14.62 -16.11 -2.55
CA ASN A 632 14.50 -17.49 -2.06
C ASN A 632 15.84 -18.11 -1.63
N ASP A 633 16.58 -17.44 -0.73
CA ASP A 633 17.87 -17.88 -0.20
C ASP A 633 18.99 -18.08 -1.24
N ARG A 634 18.82 -17.59 -2.47
CA ARG A 634 19.85 -17.66 -3.52
C ARG A 634 20.43 -16.28 -3.81
N CYS A 635 21.75 -16.18 -3.80
CA CYS A 635 22.48 -14.95 -4.08
C CYS A 635 22.71 -14.73 -5.59
N TYR A 636 22.41 -13.52 -6.06
CA TYR A 636 22.55 -13.06 -7.43
C TYR A 636 23.57 -11.93 -7.53
N LEU A 637 24.76 -12.27 -8.02
CA LEU A 637 25.86 -11.31 -8.23
C LEU A 637 25.84 -10.78 -9.67
N ARG A 638 26.24 -9.52 -9.83
CA ARG A 638 26.38 -8.86 -11.13
C ARG A 638 27.68 -9.22 -11.83
#